data_AF-A0A226DPU1-F1
#
_entry.id   AF-A0A226DPU1-F1
#
_cell.length_a   1.000
_cell.length_b   1.000
_cell.length_c   1.000
_cell.angle_alpha   90.00
_cell.angle_beta   90.00
_cell.angle_gamma   90.00
#
_symmetry.space_group_name_H-M   'P 1'
#
loop_
_entity.id
_entity.type
_entity.pdbx_description
1 polymer ?
#
loop_
_entity_poly.entity_id
_entity_poly.type
_entity_poly.pdbx_seq_one_letter_code
_entity_poly.pdbx_strand_id
1 'polypeptide(L)'
;MSSFHRILFIIHTLLSYLFFHCNFSSTLWQVMFPDADLTFLFTPEFSQLLNVDSDYPYFSSIIKNTQYIPHKLVQLCHQENTFPHTYPLKNFGHPNRSKSSRPRVIFLRLDSTESLKCNYLISLAENQFRQEYIFGDIAQPQNNSPCISNAALILSSAKLILFSQKNSTFFTIPCSTCDVIISSQLETIISLRAVRQAWDILNLNMHKYLVMIKSSVNATCGLNHNGFSNLNTTNFCPVAVIAEKYNLTLLQYHAPSNKVSVNPMKSFGIVLYTKISNITPTDYIYEVAFKSTNFISVSNPPFHSGGVDTFVTPFDIETWTFLLLTAISAAGILTAASPHVSSTTFLVADKFLAVTCILLGQVGESGGRSYRTVKAGLVLATLWLLGNLVLMGNLYQGSIYSCLAVPIPSPVPSGVEDLVNWDASIIAPDTRDHVGNESYLLNQIIPELISTSGQNPRFRKFLKKFQSKISPRTNETVHKINKMLHETSSRRYPPIILMMSEGLQKQMVRIMRIIGNRRITRNIGDTPFRTLDFQLGDKSLLSSYFAKEWVRLREAGLTQKWDSVLLISFFLRTMKIQLGKEKYFEAVQYAFGSPRMFAQFYEATQVSVELIHPVFPICGIMMGLGVVVVIMEKWKNVHLLNGQ
;
A
#
# COMPACT_ATOMS: atom_id res chain seq x y z
N MET A 1 64.04 14.02 11.77
CA MET A 1 63.28 15.02 10.98
C MET A 1 61.78 15.09 11.32
N SER A 2 61.16 14.13 12.03
CA SER A 2 59.70 14.15 12.30
C SER A 2 59.25 14.98 13.52
N SER A 3 60.12 15.26 14.50
CA SER A 3 59.75 16.07 15.68
C SER A 3 59.61 17.57 15.41
N PHE A 4 60.39 18.11 14.47
CA PHE A 4 60.39 19.55 14.18
C PHE A 4 59.09 20.01 13.50
N HIS A 5 58.54 19.23 12.57
CA HIS A 5 57.25 19.54 11.95
C HIS A 5 56.07 19.46 12.91
N ARG A 6 56.11 18.57 13.93
CA ARG A 6 55.05 18.51 14.95
C ARG A 6 55.04 19.75 15.83
N ILE A 7 56.23 20.24 16.21
CA ILE A 7 56.36 21.47 17.00
C ILE A 7 55.89 22.67 16.18
N LEU A 8 56.29 22.76 14.91
CA LEU A 8 55.87 23.86 14.03
C LEU A 8 54.36 23.85 13.77
N PHE A 9 53.74 22.67 13.62
CA PHE A 9 52.28 22.54 13.47
C PHE A 9 51.55 22.96 14.75
N ILE A 10 52.04 22.55 15.93
CA ILE A 10 51.45 22.94 17.23
C ILE A 10 51.59 24.45 17.46
N ILE A 11 52.76 25.02 17.17
CA ILE A 11 52.98 26.46 17.26
C ILE A 11 52.09 27.20 16.28
N HIS A 12 51.96 26.74 15.04
CA HIS A 12 51.07 27.37 14.06
C HIS A 12 49.60 27.23 14.45
N THR A 13 49.15 26.09 14.98
CA THR A 13 47.76 25.95 15.47
C THR A 13 47.50 26.79 16.71
N LEU A 14 48.45 26.88 17.65
CA LEU A 14 48.34 27.77 18.82
C LEU A 14 48.36 29.24 18.42
N LEU A 15 49.23 29.67 17.50
CA LEU A 15 49.25 31.03 16.99
C LEU A 15 48.00 31.35 16.19
N SER A 16 47.51 30.44 15.34
CA SER A 16 46.23 30.61 14.65
C SER A 16 45.08 30.69 15.64
N TYR A 17 45.06 29.87 16.69
CA TYR A 17 44.03 29.90 17.72
C TYR A 17 44.09 31.18 18.57
N LEU A 18 45.28 31.66 18.91
CA LEU A 18 45.50 32.91 19.64
C LEU A 18 45.17 34.15 18.78
N PHE A 19 45.52 34.16 17.49
CA PHE A 19 45.16 35.23 16.57
C PHE A 19 43.66 35.24 16.25
N PHE A 20 43.00 34.07 16.20
CA PHE A 20 41.54 34.01 16.04
C PHE A 20 40.77 34.35 17.33
N HIS A 21 41.37 34.16 18.52
CA HIS A 21 40.77 34.54 19.82
C HIS A 21 41.16 35.94 20.31
N CYS A 22 41.83 36.76 19.50
CA CYS A 22 42.03 38.17 19.82
C CYS A 22 40.68 38.91 19.88
N ASN A 23 40.13 39.05 21.10
CA ASN A 23 39.18 40.06 21.58
C ASN A 23 38.20 40.66 20.54
N PHE A 24 37.61 39.83 19.68
CA PHE A 24 36.33 40.23 19.10
C PHE A 24 35.32 40.14 20.22
N SER A 25 34.95 41.31 20.75
CA SER A 25 33.70 41.51 21.48
C SER A 25 32.59 40.94 20.59
N SER A 26 32.28 39.66 20.79
CA SER A 26 31.31 38.96 19.97
C SER A 26 29.98 39.60 20.27
N THR A 27 29.44 40.35 19.31
CA THR A 27 28.14 40.97 19.53
C THR A 27 27.08 39.88 19.62
N LEU A 28 26.02 40.17 20.37
CA LEU A 28 24.89 39.27 20.57
C LEU A 28 24.38 38.67 19.24
N TRP A 29 24.39 39.44 18.16
CA TRP A 29 23.96 39.03 16.83
C TRP A 29 24.86 37.98 16.19
N GLN A 30 26.19 38.12 16.33
CA GLN A 30 27.15 37.17 15.78
C GLN A 30 27.05 35.82 16.49
N VAL A 31 26.83 35.84 17.81
CA VAL A 31 26.67 34.62 18.63
C VAL A 31 25.33 33.94 18.37
N MET A 32 24.26 34.72 18.13
CA MET A 32 22.93 34.16 17.90
C MET A 32 22.78 33.51 16.53
N PHE A 33 23.40 34.06 15.49
CA PHE A 33 23.18 33.68 14.10
C PHE A 33 24.41 33.12 13.37
N PRO A 34 25.29 32.28 13.96
CA PRO A 34 26.55 31.91 13.32
C PRO A 34 26.37 31.27 11.92
N ASP A 35 25.26 30.58 11.71
CA ASP A 35 24.93 29.86 10.47
C ASP A 35 23.46 30.02 10.06
N ALA A 36 22.86 31.19 10.23
CA ALA A 36 21.46 31.44 9.83
C ALA A 36 21.38 32.12 8.46
N ASP A 37 20.28 31.98 7.71
CA ASP A 37 19.99 32.81 6.54
C ASP A 37 19.08 33.97 6.97
N LEU A 38 19.52 35.21 6.81
CA LEU A 38 18.83 36.40 7.33
C LEU A 38 18.01 37.10 6.25
N THR A 39 16.74 37.37 6.56
CA THR A 39 15.81 38.10 5.71
C THR A 39 15.32 39.35 6.44
N PHE A 40 15.36 40.50 5.80
CA PHE A 40 14.82 41.76 6.31
C PHE A 40 13.64 42.16 5.45
N LEU A 41 12.45 42.24 6.05
CA LEU A 41 11.25 42.68 5.35
C LEU A 41 10.93 44.13 5.71
N PHE A 42 11.14 45.01 4.73
CA PHE A 42 10.83 46.42 4.81
C PHE A 42 9.41 46.67 4.32
N THR A 43 8.63 47.46 5.05
CA THR A 43 7.25 47.83 4.67
C THR A 43 7.10 49.36 4.62
N PRO A 44 7.86 50.08 3.76
CA PRO A 44 7.75 51.52 3.67
C PRO A 44 6.38 51.93 3.10
N GLU A 45 5.93 53.13 3.46
CA GLU A 45 4.83 53.79 2.78
C GLU A 45 5.23 54.05 1.32
N PHE A 46 4.31 53.88 0.38
CA PHE A 46 4.60 54.00 -1.07
C PHE A 46 5.22 55.35 -1.46
N SER A 47 4.91 56.41 -0.70
CA SER A 47 5.39 57.77 -0.90
C SER A 47 6.80 58.04 -0.33
N GLN A 48 7.33 57.15 0.51
CA GLN A 48 8.60 57.37 1.20
C GLN A 48 9.71 56.51 0.60
N LEU A 49 10.81 57.15 0.22
CA LEU A 49 12.06 56.47 -0.12
C LEU A 49 12.53 55.69 1.11
N LEU A 50 12.88 54.41 0.93
CA LEU A 50 13.30 53.54 2.01
C LEU A 50 14.52 54.14 2.73
N ASN A 51 14.30 54.64 3.94
CA ASN A 51 15.39 55.07 4.81
C ASN A 51 15.69 53.93 5.78
N VAL A 52 16.54 53.00 5.31
CA VAL A 52 16.90 51.77 6.00
C VAL A 52 17.36 52.03 7.45
N ASP A 53 18.13 53.10 7.66
CA ASP A 53 18.70 53.43 8.97
C ASP A 53 17.64 53.99 9.94
N SER A 54 16.66 54.76 9.46
CA SER A 54 15.57 55.24 10.32
C SER A 54 14.52 54.16 10.59
N ASP A 55 14.25 53.34 9.58
CA ASP A 55 13.14 52.39 9.63
C ASP A 55 13.54 51.09 10.33
N TYR A 56 14.82 50.71 10.21
CA TYR A 56 15.43 49.48 10.73
C TYR A 56 16.82 49.77 11.34
N PRO A 57 16.89 50.51 12.45
CA PRO A 57 18.16 50.95 13.05
C PRO A 57 19.06 49.81 13.54
N TYR A 58 18.52 48.60 13.71
CA TYR A 58 19.29 47.40 14.02
C TYR A 58 19.96 46.77 12.79
N PHE A 59 19.53 47.12 11.57
CA PHE A 59 20.00 46.53 10.33
C PHE A 59 21.51 46.67 10.15
N SER A 60 22.03 47.90 10.30
CA SER A 60 23.46 48.20 10.17
C SER A 60 24.29 47.44 11.20
N SER A 61 23.80 47.32 12.44
CA SER A 61 24.43 46.55 13.51
C SER A 61 24.47 45.06 13.20
N ILE A 62 23.37 44.48 12.71
CA ILE A 62 23.33 43.05 12.37
C ILE A 62 24.27 42.77 11.20
N ILE A 63 24.16 43.50 10.08
CA ILE A 63 25.00 43.28 8.89
C ILE A 63 26.48 43.42 9.21
N LYS A 64 26.87 44.46 9.97
CA LYS A 64 28.27 44.68 10.35
C LYS A 64 28.85 43.47 11.10
N ASN A 65 28.02 42.78 11.88
CA ASN A 65 28.43 41.64 12.71
C ASN A 65 28.20 40.27 12.03
N THR A 66 27.63 40.25 10.82
CA THR A 66 27.24 39.02 10.12
C THR A 66 27.62 39.07 8.63
N GLN A 67 28.79 39.64 8.31
CA GLN A 67 29.23 39.89 6.93
C GLN A 67 29.32 38.63 6.05
N TYR A 68 29.54 37.46 6.65
CA TYR A 68 29.65 36.18 5.93
C TYR A 68 28.32 35.45 5.77
N ILE A 69 27.24 36.03 6.29
CA ILE A 69 25.92 35.44 6.30
C ILE A 69 25.13 35.89 5.08
N PRO A 70 24.42 35.00 4.36
CA PRO A 70 23.52 35.42 3.30
C PRO A 70 22.41 36.34 3.82
N HIS A 71 22.38 37.57 3.30
CA HIS A 71 21.35 38.57 3.60
C HIS A 71 20.36 38.70 2.45
N LYS A 72 19.07 38.81 2.78
CA LYS A 72 17.99 39.09 1.83
C LYS A 72 17.25 40.34 2.25
N LEU A 73 17.15 41.30 1.35
CA LEU A 73 16.39 42.53 1.54
C LEU A 73 15.12 42.41 0.71
N VAL A 74 13.97 42.46 1.38
CA VAL A 74 12.68 42.40 0.71
C VAL A 74 11.91 43.65 1.07
N GLN A 75 11.47 44.39 0.06
CA GLN A 75 10.65 45.58 0.24
C GLN A 75 9.22 45.28 -0.20
N LEU A 76 8.27 45.57 0.68
CA LEU A 76 6.85 45.34 0.48
C LEU A 76 6.13 46.68 0.54
N CYS A 77 6.02 47.31 -0.63
CA CYS A 77 5.31 48.56 -0.79
C CYS A 77 3.79 48.28 -0.76
N HIS A 78 3.06 49.07 0.03
CA HIS A 78 1.60 48.99 0.11
C HIS A 78 1.01 50.38 -0.22
N GLN A 79 -0.05 50.39 -1.02
CA GLN A 79 -0.78 51.60 -1.36
C GLN A 79 -1.94 51.74 -0.37
N GLU A 80 -1.97 52.84 0.39
CA GLU A 80 -2.98 53.31 1.38
C GLU A 80 -3.98 52.29 1.97
N ASN A 81 -4.03 52.17 3.32
CA ASN A 81 -5.03 51.54 4.22
C ASN A 81 -5.67 50.19 3.85
N THR A 82 -5.39 49.66 2.67
CA THR A 82 -5.91 48.42 2.12
C THR A 82 -4.72 47.49 2.00
N PHE A 83 -4.37 46.83 3.11
CA PHE A 83 -3.44 45.70 3.05
C PHE A 83 -4.01 44.72 2.03
N PRO A 84 -3.33 44.50 0.90
CA PRO A 84 -3.95 43.84 -0.22
C PRO A 84 -4.31 42.41 0.18
N HIS A 85 -5.59 42.10 0.05
CA HIS A 85 -6.03 40.72 -0.08
C HIS A 85 -5.35 40.16 -1.34
N THR A 86 -4.25 39.45 -1.12
CA THR A 86 -3.73 38.42 -2.03
C THR A 86 -3.37 38.87 -3.45
N TYR A 87 -2.61 39.96 -3.63
CA TYR A 87 -1.81 40.01 -4.85
C TYR A 87 -0.74 38.90 -4.77
N PRO A 88 -0.63 38.02 -5.76
CA PRO A 88 0.42 37.01 -5.79
C PRO A 88 1.75 37.76 -5.92
N LEU A 89 2.43 37.97 -4.80
CA LEU A 89 3.82 38.39 -4.79
C LEU A 89 4.56 37.46 -5.75
N LYS A 90 5.26 38.04 -6.73
CA LYS A 90 6.13 37.29 -7.64
C LYS A 90 6.99 36.40 -6.75
N ASN A 91 6.87 35.08 -6.90
CA ASN A 91 7.43 34.12 -5.94
C ASN A 91 8.92 34.38 -5.72
N PHE A 92 9.28 35.14 -4.68
CA PHE A 92 10.65 35.36 -4.23
C PHE A 92 11.13 34.16 -3.41
N GLY A 93 10.74 32.96 -3.85
CA GLY A 93 11.18 31.70 -3.27
C GLY A 93 12.69 31.59 -3.44
N HIS A 94 13.34 30.93 -2.48
CA HIS A 94 14.72 30.51 -2.70
C HIS A 94 14.75 29.69 -4.00
N PRO A 95 15.76 29.86 -4.86
CA PRO A 95 15.87 29.02 -6.04
C PRO A 95 15.75 27.56 -5.58
N ASN A 96 14.86 26.78 -6.20
CA ASN A 96 14.52 25.41 -5.77
C ASN A 96 15.75 24.49 -5.59
N ARG A 97 16.93 24.92 -6.04
CA ARG A 97 18.22 24.24 -5.92
C ARG A 97 19.00 24.54 -4.63
N SER A 98 18.74 25.63 -3.90
CA SER A 98 19.45 25.94 -2.66
C SER A 98 18.69 25.36 -1.46
N LYS A 99 18.78 24.04 -1.26
CA LYS A 99 18.39 23.40 0.00
C LYS A 99 19.41 23.78 1.08
N SER A 100 19.27 24.95 1.67
CA SER A 100 20.04 25.36 2.84
C SER A 100 19.48 24.63 4.06
N SER A 101 20.34 23.94 4.82
CA SER A 101 19.99 23.38 6.15
C SER A 101 20.10 24.42 7.27
N ARG A 102 20.48 25.65 6.92
CA ARG A 102 20.64 26.76 7.85
C ARG A 102 19.29 27.23 8.37
N PRO A 103 19.18 27.58 9.67
CA PRO A 103 18.00 28.24 10.21
C PRO A 103 17.67 29.50 9.41
N ARG A 104 16.40 29.68 9.07
CA ARG A 104 15.93 30.86 8.32
C ARG A 104 15.28 31.85 9.28
N VAL A 105 15.82 33.06 9.31
CA VAL A 105 15.43 34.12 10.23
C VAL A 105 14.91 35.31 9.44
N ILE A 106 13.76 35.84 9.84
CA ILE A 106 13.22 37.07 9.27
C ILE A 106 13.02 38.15 10.33
N PHE A 107 13.41 39.37 9.99
CA PHE A 107 13.16 40.56 10.79
C PHE A 107 11.96 41.31 10.22
N LEU A 108 10.98 41.57 11.09
CA LEU A 108 9.73 42.27 10.79
C LEU A 108 9.59 43.46 11.72
N ARG A 109 9.08 44.59 11.21
CA ARG A 109 8.57 45.66 12.07
C ARG A 109 7.08 45.42 12.33
N LEU A 110 6.73 45.15 13.59
CA LEU A 110 5.37 44.85 14.01
C LEU A 110 4.76 46.07 14.69
N ASP A 111 3.65 46.56 14.14
CA ASP A 111 2.88 47.62 14.77
C ASP A 111 1.83 47.02 15.71
N SER A 112 1.90 47.38 17.00
CA SER A 112 0.95 46.92 18.01
C SER A 112 -0.46 47.49 17.81
N THR A 113 -0.61 48.59 17.08
CA THR A 113 -1.89 49.28 16.88
C THR A 113 -2.70 48.69 15.72
N GLU A 114 -2.04 48.06 14.74
CA GLU A 114 -2.67 47.52 13.52
C GLU A 114 -2.63 45.97 13.50
N SER A 115 -3.59 45.33 14.18
CA SER A 115 -3.65 43.87 14.31
C SER A 115 -3.69 43.13 12.96
N LEU A 116 -4.41 43.66 11.98
CA LEU A 116 -4.53 43.06 10.64
C LEU A 116 -3.20 43.07 9.89
N LYS A 117 -2.46 44.19 9.92
CA LYS A 117 -1.13 44.32 9.31
C LYS A 117 -0.16 43.35 9.96
N CYS A 118 -0.14 43.31 11.29
CA CYS A 118 0.73 42.40 12.03
C CYS A 118 0.45 40.93 11.68
N ASN A 119 -0.82 40.51 11.72
CA ASN A 119 -1.23 39.16 11.34
C ASN A 119 -0.84 38.81 9.90
N TYR A 120 -1.00 39.76 8.97
CA TYR A 120 -0.58 39.59 7.59
C TYR A 120 0.92 39.39 7.45
N LEU A 121 1.74 40.21 8.12
CA LEU A 121 3.21 40.10 8.06
C LEU A 121 3.73 38.80 8.67
N ILE A 122 3.17 38.37 9.81
CA ILE A 122 3.50 37.09 10.43
C ILE A 122 3.10 35.93 9.49
N SER A 123 1.90 36.00 8.91
CA SER A 123 1.42 35.00 7.95
C SER A 123 2.32 34.95 6.71
N LEU A 124 2.76 36.09 6.20
CA LEU A 124 3.64 36.18 5.04
C LEU A 124 5.02 35.56 5.34
N ALA A 125 5.60 35.87 6.51
CA ALA A 125 6.84 35.29 7.00
C ALA A 125 6.78 33.75 7.08
N GLU A 126 5.71 33.20 7.66
CA GLU A 126 5.52 31.76 7.80
C GLU A 126 5.17 31.08 6.46
N ASN A 127 4.25 31.64 5.68
CA ASN A 127 3.63 30.94 4.54
C ASN A 127 4.40 31.14 3.23
N GLN A 128 4.82 32.37 2.95
CA GLN A 128 5.52 32.68 1.70
C GLN A 128 7.03 32.56 1.84
N PHE A 129 7.60 33.16 2.89
CA PHE A 129 9.04 33.10 3.12
C PHE A 129 9.49 31.82 3.83
N ARG A 130 8.58 31.06 4.43
CA ARG A 130 8.82 29.78 5.13
C ARG A 130 9.92 29.88 6.19
N GLN A 131 9.85 30.94 7.00
CA GLN A 131 10.87 31.26 7.99
C GLN A 131 10.72 30.39 9.24
N GLU A 132 11.83 30.07 9.90
CA GLU A 132 11.84 29.27 11.13
C GLU A 132 11.81 30.15 12.38
N TYR A 133 12.34 31.36 12.27
CA TYR A 133 12.37 32.35 13.35
C TYR A 133 11.90 33.70 12.81
N ILE A 134 10.98 34.33 13.51
CA ILE A 134 10.44 35.65 13.19
C ILE A 134 10.85 36.58 14.32
N PHE A 135 11.75 37.51 14.06
CA PHE A 135 12.13 38.57 14.97
C PHE A 135 11.30 39.81 14.68
N GLY A 136 10.28 40.03 15.51
CA GLY A 136 9.38 41.18 15.43
C GLY A 136 9.87 42.33 16.29
N ASP A 137 10.28 43.43 15.67
CA ASP A 137 10.51 44.71 16.35
C ASP A 137 9.16 45.34 16.70
N ILE A 138 8.89 45.49 17.98
CA ILE A 138 7.65 46.06 18.52
C ILE A 138 7.99 47.16 19.53
N ALA A 139 7.39 48.33 19.37
CA ALA A 139 7.74 49.52 20.16
C ALA A 139 7.65 49.27 21.67
N GLN A 140 6.58 48.58 22.10
CA GLN A 140 6.40 48.07 23.46
C GLN A 140 5.77 46.69 23.39
N PRO A 141 6.46 45.62 23.81
CA PRO A 141 5.85 44.31 23.98
C PRO A 141 4.92 44.35 25.19
N GLN A 142 3.72 44.90 25.02
CA GLN A 142 2.69 44.89 26.04
C GLN A 142 2.05 43.50 26.11
N ASN A 143 1.79 43.03 27.32
CA ASN A 143 0.94 41.86 27.52
C ASN A 143 -0.42 42.12 26.85
N ASN A 144 -0.92 41.15 26.08
CA ASN A 144 -2.16 41.25 25.29
C ASN A 144 -2.16 42.25 24.13
N SER A 145 -1.03 42.51 23.47
CA SER A 145 -1.06 43.26 22.21
C SER A 145 -1.99 42.57 21.18
N PRO A 146 -2.91 43.30 20.53
CA PRO A 146 -3.82 42.72 19.55
C PRO A 146 -3.10 42.22 18.28
N CYS A 147 -1.85 42.61 18.07
CA CYS A 147 -0.97 42.11 17.01
C CYS A 147 -0.59 40.62 17.22
N ILE A 148 -0.40 40.19 18.47
CA ILE A 148 0.05 38.82 18.79
C ILE A 148 -1.09 37.89 19.24
N SER A 149 -2.32 38.41 19.38
CA SER A 149 -3.48 37.65 19.86
C SER A 149 -3.83 36.43 19.00
N ASN A 150 -3.61 36.52 17.67
CA ASN A 150 -3.86 35.45 16.73
C ASN A 150 -2.60 34.66 16.33
N ALA A 151 -1.46 34.92 16.97
CA ALA A 151 -0.18 34.34 16.58
C ALA A 151 -0.21 32.80 16.60
N ALA A 152 -0.90 32.18 17.57
CA ALA A 152 -1.01 30.72 17.67
C ALA A 152 -1.74 30.07 16.47
N LEU A 153 -2.65 30.79 15.82
CA LEU A 153 -3.39 30.30 14.65
C LEU A 153 -2.60 30.47 13.36
N ILE A 154 -1.79 31.54 13.28
CA ILE A 154 -1.09 31.93 12.06
C ILE A 154 0.27 31.23 11.97
N LEU A 155 1.01 31.20 13.08
CA LEU A 155 2.30 30.52 13.18
C LEU A 155 2.07 29.02 13.06
N SER A 156 2.97 28.31 12.39
CA SER A 156 2.89 26.85 12.34
C SER A 156 4.20 26.18 12.70
N SER A 157 5.26 26.62 12.05
CA SER A 157 6.61 26.13 12.30
C SER A 157 7.54 27.22 12.82
N ALA A 158 7.26 28.49 12.52
CA ALA A 158 8.06 29.61 12.97
C ALA A 158 7.91 29.87 14.48
N LYS A 159 8.99 30.34 15.09
CA LYS A 159 9.02 30.84 16.47
C LYS A 159 9.03 32.36 16.40
N LEU A 160 8.12 33.01 17.14
CA LEU A 160 8.05 34.47 17.22
C LEU A 160 8.90 34.96 18.39
N ILE A 161 9.83 35.86 18.11
CA ILE A 161 10.68 36.53 19.08
C ILE A 161 10.41 38.01 18.95
N LEU A 162 10.00 38.63 20.04
CA LEU A 162 9.75 40.06 20.08
C LEU A 162 10.99 40.75 20.66
N PHE A 163 11.32 41.90 20.12
CA PHE A 163 12.33 42.78 20.69
C PHE A 163 11.90 44.24 20.49
N SER A 164 12.47 45.14 21.29
CA SER A 164 12.20 46.58 21.18
C SER A 164 13.49 47.31 20.89
N GLN A 165 13.45 48.21 19.93
CA GLN A 165 14.59 49.09 19.63
C GLN A 165 15.12 49.84 20.86
N LYS A 166 14.23 50.28 21.76
CA LYS A 166 14.63 51.06 22.95
C LYS A 166 15.50 50.25 23.92
N ASN A 167 15.27 48.94 23.95
CA ASN A 167 15.92 47.99 24.86
C ASN A 167 16.47 46.81 24.07
N SER A 168 17.43 47.08 23.18
CA SER A 168 18.01 46.10 22.24
C SER A 168 18.67 44.88 22.88
N THR A 169 18.81 44.86 24.21
CA THR A 169 19.37 43.75 24.98
C THR A 169 18.35 42.69 25.37
N PHE A 170 17.04 42.96 25.24
CA PHE A 170 16.01 42.07 25.75
C PHE A 170 15.11 41.55 24.64
N PHE A 171 15.26 40.26 24.36
CA PHE A 171 14.31 39.50 23.57
C PHE A 171 13.25 38.91 24.49
N THR A 172 12.02 38.89 24.01
CA THR A 172 10.91 38.25 24.71
C THR A 172 10.24 37.23 23.81
N ILE A 173 9.81 36.12 24.41
CA ILE A 173 8.99 35.13 23.72
C ILE A 173 7.56 35.24 24.26
N PRO A 174 6.56 35.54 23.40
CA PRO A 174 5.18 35.51 23.82
C PRO A 174 4.72 34.05 24.03
N CYS A 175 4.09 33.78 25.17
CA CYS A 175 3.32 32.55 25.36
C CYS A 175 2.04 32.65 24.53
N SER A 176 2.11 32.15 23.30
CA SER A 176 1.00 32.21 22.33
C SER A 176 -0.13 31.26 22.71
N THR A 177 0.10 30.28 23.58
CA THR A 177 -0.90 29.33 24.06
C THR A 177 -1.43 29.61 25.47
N CYS A 178 -0.99 30.70 26.10
CA CYS A 178 -1.52 31.12 27.40
C CYS A 178 -2.87 31.86 27.24
N ASP A 179 -3.77 31.78 28.23
CA ASP A 179 -5.04 32.52 28.19
C ASP A 179 -4.85 34.03 28.09
N VAL A 180 -3.82 34.53 28.78
CA VAL A 180 -3.34 35.90 28.73
C VAL A 180 -1.95 35.81 28.12
N ILE A 181 -1.69 36.56 27.06
CA ILE A 181 -0.41 36.50 26.38
C ILE A 181 0.60 37.23 27.25
N ILE A 182 1.38 36.42 27.97
CA ILE A 182 2.49 36.85 28.80
C ILE A 182 3.76 36.65 27.99
N SER A 183 4.61 37.66 27.96
CA SER A 183 5.93 37.56 27.33
C SER A 183 6.98 37.22 28.37
N SER A 184 7.78 36.19 28.13
CA SER A 184 8.91 35.83 28.98
C SER A 184 10.18 36.45 28.42
N GLN A 185 10.90 37.18 29.26
CA GLN A 185 12.19 37.79 28.92
C GLN A 185 13.29 36.73 28.93
N LEU A 186 14.13 36.75 27.90
CA LEU A 186 15.26 35.85 27.78
C LEU A 186 16.52 36.53 28.34
N GLU A 187 16.92 36.13 29.55
CA GLU A 187 18.02 36.77 30.28
C GLU A 187 19.39 36.55 29.64
N THR A 188 19.62 35.41 28.98
CA THR A 188 20.91 35.04 28.38
C THR A 188 20.72 34.23 27.11
N ILE A 189 20.37 34.88 25.98
CA ILE A 189 20.33 34.16 24.70
C ILE A 189 21.73 34.03 24.14
N ILE A 190 22.18 32.79 24.04
CA ILE A 190 23.46 32.44 23.44
C ILE A 190 23.27 31.76 22.06
N SER A 191 22.05 31.32 21.69
CA SER A 191 21.81 30.70 20.37
C SER A 191 20.33 30.59 19.97
N LEU A 192 20.07 30.42 18.68
CA LEU A 192 18.75 30.03 18.14
C LEU A 192 18.21 28.70 18.72
N ARG A 193 19.10 27.82 19.19
CA ARG A 193 18.72 26.58 19.88
C ARG A 193 18.13 26.87 21.26
N ALA A 194 18.73 27.79 22.01
CA ALA A 194 18.20 28.24 23.30
C ALA A 194 16.84 28.93 23.12
N VAL A 195 16.70 29.78 22.09
CA VAL A 195 15.41 30.39 21.70
C VAL A 195 14.34 29.32 21.47
N ARG A 196 14.67 28.27 20.70
CA ARG A 196 13.76 27.17 20.44
C ARG A 196 13.35 26.42 21.71
N GLN A 197 14.30 26.14 22.59
CA GLN A 197 14.00 25.46 23.87
C GLN A 197 13.09 26.30 24.75
N ALA A 198 13.37 27.61 24.87
CA ALA A 198 12.52 28.52 25.62
C ALA A 198 11.12 28.64 24.99
N TRP A 199 11.02 28.72 23.67
CA TRP A 199 9.75 28.70 22.94
C TRP A 199 8.95 27.44 23.24
N ASP A 200 9.60 26.27 23.13
CA ASP A 200 8.98 24.97 23.35
C ASP A 200 8.50 24.83 24.79
N ILE A 201 9.26 25.32 25.79
CA ILE A 201 8.86 25.31 27.22
C ILE A 201 7.64 26.21 27.45
N LEU A 202 7.66 27.44 26.92
CA LEU A 202 6.59 28.42 27.14
C LEU A 202 5.28 28.02 26.46
N ASN A 203 5.35 27.41 25.28
CA ASN A 203 4.17 27.05 24.48
C ASN A 203 3.82 25.55 24.55
N LEU A 204 4.38 24.80 25.52
CA LEU A 204 4.16 23.36 25.64
C LEU A 204 2.73 23.05 26.11
N ASN A 205 2.25 23.83 27.08
CA ASN A 205 0.94 23.64 27.68
C ASN A 205 -0.10 24.38 26.83
N MET A 206 -0.93 23.61 26.14
CA MET A 206 -1.96 24.12 25.26
C MET A 206 -3.36 23.93 25.85
N HIS A 207 -3.44 23.84 27.19
CA HIS A 207 -4.69 23.79 27.93
C HIS A 207 -5.65 24.88 27.44
N LYS A 208 -6.89 24.49 27.12
CA LYS A 208 -7.98 25.32 26.57
C LYS A 208 -7.96 25.56 25.06
N TYR A 209 -6.92 25.11 24.35
CA TYR A 209 -7.01 25.02 22.89
C TYR A 209 -7.75 23.76 22.47
N LEU A 210 -8.62 23.95 21.49
CA LEU A 210 -9.53 22.96 20.98
C LEU A 210 -8.92 22.35 19.72
N VAL A 211 -8.87 21.02 19.69
CA VAL A 211 -8.49 20.25 18.51
C VAL A 211 -9.67 19.44 18.06
N MET A 212 -10.06 19.60 16.80
CA MET A 212 -11.21 18.93 16.25
C MET A 212 -10.80 17.61 15.56
N ILE A 213 -11.56 16.55 15.82
CA ILE A 213 -11.37 15.24 15.23
C ILE A 213 -12.66 14.75 14.58
N LYS A 214 -12.57 14.05 13.45
CA LYS A 214 -13.74 13.48 12.75
C LYS A 214 -14.32 12.23 13.44
N SER A 215 -13.68 11.74 14.50
CA SER A 215 -14.07 10.55 15.26
C SER A 215 -14.66 10.91 16.62
N SER A 216 -15.24 9.93 17.31
CA SER A 216 -15.75 10.11 18.67
C SER A 216 -14.61 10.37 19.65
N VAL A 217 -14.75 11.40 20.50
CA VAL A 217 -13.81 11.71 21.59
C VAL A 217 -13.76 10.64 22.68
N ASN A 218 -14.81 9.82 22.79
CA ASN A 218 -14.91 8.74 23.78
C ASN A 218 -14.30 7.43 23.26
N ALA A 219 -13.56 7.45 22.16
CA ALA A 219 -12.96 6.26 21.59
C ALA A 219 -11.79 5.74 22.45
N THR A 220 -11.57 4.42 22.45
CA THR A 220 -10.49 3.77 23.21
C THR A 220 -9.45 3.19 22.28
N CYS A 221 -8.16 3.37 22.62
CA CYS A 221 -7.02 3.01 21.78
C CYS A 221 -6.55 1.56 21.87
N GLY A 222 -7.50 0.68 22.15
CA GLY A 222 -7.29 -0.75 22.31
C GLY A 222 -8.57 -1.53 22.08
N LEU A 223 -8.49 -2.82 22.37
CA LEU A 223 -9.66 -3.69 22.38
C LEU A 223 -10.38 -3.52 23.72
N ASN A 224 -11.68 -3.27 23.67
CA ASN A 224 -12.51 -3.30 24.87
C ASN A 224 -12.75 -4.75 25.31
N HIS A 225 -13.10 -4.98 26.57
CA HIS A 225 -13.46 -6.31 27.09
C HIS A 225 -14.58 -6.99 26.28
N ASN A 226 -15.47 -6.22 25.67
CA ASN A 226 -16.53 -6.72 24.80
C ASN A 226 -16.03 -7.08 23.37
N GLY A 227 -14.71 -7.02 23.13
CA GLY A 227 -14.05 -7.41 21.87
C GLY A 227 -14.08 -6.36 20.76
N PHE A 228 -14.85 -5.27 20.91
CA PHE A 228 -14.97 -4.23 19.89
C PHE A 228 -14.35 -2.93 20.36
N SER A 229 -13.40 -2.42 19.59
CA SER A 229 -13.01 -1.02 19.70
C SER A 229 -14.14 -0.14 19.15
N ASN A 230 -14.44 0.96 19.84
CA ASN A 230 -15.32 2.02 19.36
C ASN A 230 -14.58 3.05 18.48
N LEU A 231 -13.34 2.74 18.08
CA LEU A 231 -12.62 3.49 17.05
C LEU A 231 -13.35 3.32 15.71
N ASN A 232 -13.68 4.45 15.10
CA ASN A 232 -14.15 4.51 13.72
C ASN A 232 -13.01 4.83 12.75
N THR A 233 -11.92 5.42 13.24
CA THR A 233 -10.76 5.85 12.44
C THR A 233 -9.48 5.51 13.18
N THR A 234 -8.41 5.24 12.44
CA THR A 234 -7.08 4.96 12.99
C THR A 234 -6.40 6.21 13.55
N ASN A 235 -6.75 7.37 13.00
CA ASN A 235 -6.15 8.65 13.34
C ASN A 235 -6.52 9.15 14.75
N PHE A 236 -7.59 8.65 15.36
CA PHE A 236 -7.98 9.08 16.72
C PHE A 236 -6.88 8.88 17.75
N CYS A 237 -6.27 7.70 17.79
CA CYS A 237 -5.34 7.33 18.85
C CYS A 237 -4.05 8.15 18.89
N PRO A 238 -3.41 8.38 17.74
CA PRO A 238 -2.32 9.33 17.67
C PRO A 238 -2.73 10.73 18.16
N VAL A 239 -3.91 11.23 17.78
CA VAL A 239 -4.42 12.53 18.28
C VAL A 239 -4.61 12.50 19.78
N ALA A 240 -5.22 11.47 20.34
CA ALA A 240 -5.44 11.34 21.78
C ALA A 240 -4.13 11.37 22.58
N VAL A 241 -3.14 10.59 22.16
CA VAL A 241 -1.82 10.54 22.83
C VAL A 241 -1.08 11.87 22.73
N ILE A 242 -1.15 12.54 21.57
CA ILE A 242 -0.54 13.86 21.37
C ILE A 242 -1.26 14.91 22.20
N ALA A 243 -2.59 14.84 22.26
CA ALA A 243 -3.42 15.74 23.04
C ALA A 243 -3.16 15.62 24.54
N GLU A 244 -3.04 14.39 25.05
CA GLU A 244 -2.65 14.15 26.44
C GLU A 244 -1.27 14.76 26.74
N LYS A 245 -0.29 14.54 25.85
CA LYS A 245 1.08 15.07 26.02
C LYS A 245 1.14 16.60 26.11
N TYR A 246 0.35 17.30 25.32
CA TYR A 246 0.33 18.78 25.25
C TYR A 246 -0.85 19.41 25.97
N ASN A 247 -1.60 18.62 26.76
CA ASN A 247 -2.77 19.05 27.52
C ASN A 247 -3.85 19.75 26.66
N LEU A 248 -4.12 19.21 25.46
CA LEU A 248 -5.13 19.74 24.52
C LEU A 248 -6.53 19.22 24.84
N THR A 249 -7.54 20.04 24.55
CA THR A 249 -8.94 19.62 24.65
C THR A 249 -9.43 19.10 23.29
N LEU A 250 -9.87 17.85 23.24
CA LEU A 250 -10.41 17.26 22.02
C LEU A 250 -11.91 17.57 21.87
N LEU A 251 -12.31 17.97 20.67
CA LEU A 251 -13.71 18.12 20.29
C LEU A 251 -14.04 17.25 19.08
N GLN A 252 -15.24 16.66 19.11
CA GLN A 252 -15.75 15.91 17.96
C GLN A 252 -16.27 16.89 16.90
N TYR A 253 -15.71 16.79 15.69
CA TYR A 253 -16.18 17.51 14.52
C TYR A 253 -17.42 16.83 13.97
N HIS A 254 -18.57 17.48 14.09
CA HIS A 254 -19.77 17.12 13.35
C HIS A 254 -19.77 17.89 12.03
N ALA A 255 -19.98 17.18 10.92
CA ALA A 255 -20.12 17.75 9.60
C ALA A 255 -21.18 18.89 9.59
N PRO A 256 -21.21 19.78 8.59
CA PRO A 256 -21.76 21.14 8.69
C PRO A 256 -23.27 21.28 8.97
N SER A 257 -23.99 20.18 9.23
CA SER A 257 -25.37 20.23 9.72
C SER A 257 -25.50 20.88 11.10
N ASN A 258 -24.46 20.87 11.94
CA ASN A 258 -24.44 21.55 13.23
C ASN A 258 -23.25 22.51 13.30
N LYS A 259 -23.51 23.80 13.08
CA LYS A 259 -22.55 24.88 13.35
C LYS A 259 -22.36 24.99 14.87
N VAL A 260 -21.53 24.13 15.45
CA VAL A 260 -21.01 24.39 16.79
C VAL A 260 -20.24 25.70 16.68
N SER A 261 -20.69 26.73 17.38
CA SER A 261 -20.01 28.03 17.45
C SER A 261 -18.73 27.87 18.29
N VAL A 262 -17.74 27.22 17.71
CA VAL A 262 -16.40 27.14 18.30
C VAL A 262 -15.78 28.53 18.16
N ASN A 263 -15.28 29.09 19.27
CA ASN A 263 -14.50 30.32 19.21
C ASN A 263 -13.28 30.07 18.30
N PRO A 264 -13.21 30.69 17.12
CA PRO A 264 -12.14 30.42 16.17
C PRO A 264 -10.76 30.75 16.74
N MET A 265 -10.68 31.68 17.70
CA MET A 265 -9.43 32.09 18.35
C MET A 265 -8.78 31.00 19.21
N LYS A 266 -9.57 30.05 19.71
CA LYS A 266 -9.10 28.95 20.58
C LYS A 266 -9.14 27.58 19.91
N SER A 267 -9.25 27.54 18.58
CA SER A 267 -9.33 26.29 17.82
C SER A 267 -8.15 26.13 16.89
N PHE A 268 -7.40 25.04 17.03
CA PHE A 268 -6.36 24.65 16.07
C PHE A 268 -6.92 23.95 14.83
N GLY A 269 -8.24 23.88 14.70
CA GLY A 269 -8.87 23.28 13.54
C GLY A 269 -8.93 21.76 13.61
N ILE A 270 -9.11 21.13 12.45
CA ILE A 270 -9.17 19.68 12.30
C ILE A 270 -7.74 19.14 12.10
N VAL A 271 -7.38 18.10 12.85
CA VAL A 271 -6.08 17.42 12.72
C VAL A 271 -6.23 15.99 12.19
N LEU A 272 -5.14 15.49 11.60
CA LEU A 272 -5.01 14.14 11.03
C LEU A 272 -6.25 13.67 10.28
N TYR A 273 -6.68 14.44 9.29
CA TYR A 273 -7.71 14.00 8.37
C TYR A 273 -7.07 13.61 7.03
N THR A 274 -7.67 12.63 6.34
CA THR A 274 -7.17 12.16 5.05
C THR A 274 -7.83 12.92 3.90
N LYS A 275 -7.06 13.42 2.92
CA LYS A 275 -7.53 13.83 1.58
C LYS A 275 -6.74 13.08 0.50
N ILE A 276 -7.36 12.86 -0.66
CA ILE A 276 -6.72 12.20 -1.82
C ILE A 276 -6.30 13.22 -2.89
N SER A 277 -6.97 14.38 -2.89
CA SER A 277 -6.73 15.48 -3.81
C SER A 277 -7.11 16.80 -3.11
N ASN A 278 -6.76 17.94 -3.75
CA ASN A 278 -7.14 19.28 -3.32
C ASN A 278 -6.59 19.71 -1.95
N ILE A 279 -5.26 19.70 -1.82
CA ILE A 279 -4.55 20.31 -0.69
C ILE A 279 -4.69 21.82 -0.80
N THR A 280 -5.18 22.47 0.24
CA THR A 280 -5.25 23.94 0.29
C THR A 280 -3.96 24.51 0.92
N PRO A 281 -3.60 25.78 0.66
CA PRO A 281 -2.43 26.41 1.29
C PRO A 281 -2.50 26.47 2.82
N THR A 282 -3.69 26.33 3.39
CA THR A 282 -3.95 26.27 4.84
C THR A 282 -3.73 24.89 5.43
N ASP A 283 -3.50 23.87 4.61
CA ASP A 283 -3.28 22.51 5.07
C ASP A 283 -1.80 22.28 5.40
N TYR A 284 -1.54 21.73 6.57
CA TYR A 284 -0.24 21.20 6.94
C TYR A 284 -0.19 19.70 6.62
N ILE A 285 0.82 19.29 5.84
CA ILE A 285 1.00 17.89 5.44
C ILE A 285 1.86 17.17 6.47
N TYR A 286 1.25 16.26 7.24
CA TYR A 286 1.98 15.41 8.19
C TYR A 286 2.62 14.20 7.52
N GLU A 287 1.92 13.60 6.57
CA GLU A 287 2.37 12.41 5.86
C GLU A 287 1.79 12.34 4.45
N VAL A 288 2.60 11.87 3.52
CA VAL A 288 2.18 11.47 2.18
C VAL A 288 2.33 9.95 2.11
N ALA A 289 1.21 9.24 2.06
CA ALA A 289 1.19 7.79 1.98
C ALA A 289 0.77 7.34 0.58
N PHE A 290 1.60 6.50 -0.03
CA PHE A 290 1.25 5.82 -1.28
C PHE A 290 0.45 4.57 -0.93
N LYS A 291 -0.80 4.48 -1.41
CA LYS A 291 -1.62 3.28 -1.25
C LYS A 291 -1.74 2.58 -2.60
N SER A 292 -1.20 1.37 -2.69
CA SER A 292 -1.37 0.52 -3.87
C SER A 292 -2.73 -0.15 -3.87
N THR A 293 -3.42 -0.07 -5.01
CA THR A 293 -4.65 -0.80 -5.29
C THR A 293 -4.29 -2.09 -6.00
N ASN A 294 -4.32 -3.21 -5.28
CA ASN A 294 -4.06 -4.52 -5.88
C ASN A 294 -5.36 -5.34 -5.96
N PHE A 295 -5.29 -6.57 -6.46
CA PHE A 295 -6.47 -7.40 -6.64
C PHE A 295 -6.37 -8.75 -5.96
N ILE A 296 -7.54 -9.26 -5.57
CA ILE A 296 -7.75 -10.64 -5.13
C ILE A 296 -8.66 -11.33 -6.14
N SER A 297 -8.34 -12.59 -6.43
CA SER A 297 -9.14 -13.45 -7.31
C SER A 297 -9.92 -14.41 -6.44
N VAL A 298 -11.25 -14.38 -6.57
CA VAL A 298 -12.17 -15.34 -5.95
C VAL A 298 -12.57 -16.33 -7.03
N SER A 299 -12.10 -17.56 -6.91
CA SER A 299 -12.37 -18.62 -7.87
C SER A 299 -13.09 -19.81 -7.21
N ASN A 300 -13.48 -20.79 -8.02
CA ASN A 300 -13.98 -22.05 -7.51
C ASN A 300 -12.91 -22.74 -6.65
N PRO A 301 -13.32 -23.62 -5.70
CA PRO A 301 -12.37 -24.51 -5.05
C PRO A 301 -11.53 -25.28 -6.08
N PRO A 302 -10.34 -25.76 -5.69
CA PRO A 302 -9.64 -26.78 -6.46
C PRO A 302 -10.59 -27.93 -6.80
N PHE A 303 -10.54 -28.42 -8.03
CA PHE A 303 -11.39 -29.52 -8.50
C PHE A 303 -10.49 -30.61 -9.09
N HIS A 304 -10.84 -31.87 -8.89
CA HIS A 304 -10.10 -32.95 -9.55
C HIS A 304 -10.35 -32.91 -11.05
N SER A 305 -9.34 -33.25 -11.86
CA SER A 305 -9.57 -33.48 -13.28
C SER A 305 -10.61 -34.59 -13.42
N GLY A 306 -11.72 -34.30 -14.09
CA GLY A 306 -12.73 -35.28 -14.41
C GLY A 306 -12.68 -35.64 -15.89
N GLY A 307 -13.28 -36.77 -16.25
CA GLY A 307 -13.36 -37.21 -17.64
C GLY A 307 -12.25 -38.18 -18.03
N VAL A 308 -12.25 -38.53 -19.32
CA VAL A 308 -11.24 -39.42 -19.92
C VAL A 308 -9.85 -38.77 -19.89
N ASP A 309 -9.80 -37.44 -20.01
CA ASP A 309 -8.56 -36.68 -20.01
C ASP A 309 -7.69 -37.01 -18.80
N THR A 310 -8.27 -37.18 -17.60
CA THR A 310 -7.54 -37.54 -16.38
C THR A 310 -6.75 -38.84 -16.52
N PHE A 311 -7.24 -39.79 -17.30
CA PHE A 311 -6.58 -41.08 -17.53
C PHE A 311 -5.48 -41.00 -18.59
N VAL A 312 -5.51 -39.95 -19.42
CA VAL A 312 -4.53 -39.73 -20.50
C VAL A 312 -3.45 -38.74 -20.06
N THR A 313 -3.75 -37.78 -19.18
CA THR A 313 -2.80 -36.76 -18.69
C THR A 313 -1.57 -37.26 -17.91
N PRO A 314 -1.49 -38.50 -17.36
CA PRO A 314 -0.25 -38.99 -16.75
C PRO A 314 0.95 -38.98 -17.70
N PHE A 315 0.69 -39.06 -19.01
CA PHE A 315 1.69 -38.95 -20.06
C PHE A 315 1.30 -37.85 -21.05
N ASP A 316 2.31 -37.19 -21.62
CA ASP A 316 2.12 -36.23 -22.69
C ASP A 316 1.80 -36.94 -24.03
N ILE A 317 1.34 -36.16 -25.00
CA ILE A 317 0.93 -36.69 -26.31
C ILE A 317 2.10 -37.35 -27.04
N GLU A 318 3.32 -36.84 -26.83
CA GLU A 318 4.57 -37.37 -27.34
C GLU A 318 4.82 -38.77 -26.79
N THR A 319 4.74 -38.97 -25.47
CA THR A 319 4.94 -40.28 -24.84
C THR A 319 3.89 -41.29 -25.33
N TRP A 320 2.61 -40.91 -25.41
CA TRP A 320 1.58 -41.79 -25.98
C TRP A 320 1.87 -42.17 -27.43
N THR A 321 2.32 -41.22 -28.23
CA THR A 321 2.69 -41.45 -29.63
C THR A 321 3.90 -42.38 -29.72
N PHE A 322 4.92 -42.19 -28.88
CA PHE A 322 6.09 -43.07 -28.83
C PHE A 322 5.74 -44.48 -28.38
N LEU A 323 4.80 -44.65 -27.43
CA LEU A 323 4.32 -45.97 -27.03
C LEU A 323 3.61 -46.68 -28.18
N LEU A 324 2.76 -45.98 -28.91
CA LEU A 324 2.07 -46.53 -30.07
C LEU A 324 3.07 -46.93 -31.17
N LEU A 325 4.04 -46.06 -31.50
CA LEU A 325 5.09 -46.36 -32.47
C LEU A 325 5.98 -47.53 -32.02
N THR A 326 6.26 -47.63 -30.73
CA THR A 326 7.00 -48.76 -30.16
C THR A 326 6.21 -50.06 -30.29
N ALA A 327 4.90 -50.03 -30.04
CA ALA A 327 4.04 -51.19 -30.20
C ALA A 327 3.96 -51.65 -31.68
N ILE A 328 3.81 -50.71 -32.61
CA ILE A 328 3.79 -51.01 -34.06
C ILE A 328 5.13 -51.58 -34.54
N SER A 329 6.25 -50.95 -34.16
CA SER A 329 7.59 -51.39 -34.56
C SER A 329 7.94 -52.76 -33.98
N ALA A 330 7.64 -53.01 -32.70
CA ALA A 330 7.80 -54.32 -32.08
C ALA A 330 6.96 -55.39 -32.78
N ALA A 331 5.69 -55.10 -33.07
CA ALA A 331 4.83 -56.01 -33.82
C ALA A 331 5.41 -56.35 -35.19
N GLY A 332 5.90 -55.34 -35.93
CA GLY A 332 6.56 -55.53 -37.22
C GLY A 332 7.80 -56.41 -37.15
N ILE A 333 8.66 -56.20 -36.14
CA ILE A 333 9.85 -57.05 -35.89
C ILE A 333 9.44 -58.49 -35.59
N LEU A 334 8.42 -58.69 -34.73
CA LEU A 334 7.93 -60.02 -34.37
C LEU A 334 7.29 -60.74 -35.56
N THR A 335 6.54 -60.02 -36.39
CA THR A 335 5.98 -60.58 -37.64
C THR A 335 7.09 -60.97 -38.61
N ALA A 336 8.12 -60.13 -38.79
CA ALA A 336 9.25 -60.42 -39.67
C ALA A 336 10.10 -61.61 -39.17
N ALA A 337 10.14 -61.83 -37.85
CA ALA A 337 10.82 -62.97 -37.24
C ALA A 337 10.00 -64.28 -37.28
N SER A 338 8.76 -64.24 -37.75
CA SER A 338 7.86 -65.40 -37.81
C SER A 338 8.07 -66.21 -39.10
N PRO A 339 8.29 -67.54 -39.03
CA PRO A 339 8.59 -68.37 -40.20
C PRO A 339 7.36 -68.78 -41.07
N HIS A 340 6.16 -68.29 -40.78
CA HIS A 340 4.92 -68.69 -41.50
C HIS A 340 4.41 -67.64 -42.49
N VAL A 341 4.03 -68.10 -43.69
CA VAL A 341 3.63 -67.31 -44.88
C VAL A 341 2.10 -67.12 -44.98
N SER A 342 1.35 -67.24 -43.88
CA SER A 342 -0.09 -66.92 -43.92
C SER A 342 -0.30 -65.40 -44.05
N SER A 343 -1.53 -65.00 -44.42
CA SER A 343 -1.96 -63.60 -44.62
C SER A 343 -1.25 -62.61 -43.67
N THR A 344 -0.38 -61.78 -44.23
CA THR A 344 0.52 -60.88 -43.50
C THR A 344 -0.22 -59.89 -42.61
N THR A 345 -1.42 -59.45 -43.01
CA THR A 345 -2.22 -58.47 -42.26
C THR A 345 -2.77 -59.03 -40.95
N PHE A 346 -3.29 -60.25 -40.94
CA PHE A 346 -3.80 -60.91 -39.74
C PHE A 346 -2.66 -61.18 -38.75
N LEU A 347 -1.49 -61.58 -39.26
CA LEU A 347 -0.32 -61.84 -38.44
C LEU A 347 0.23 -60.56 -37.78
N VAL A 348 0.25 -59.41 -38.47
CA VAL A 348 0.65 -58.12 -37.87
C VAL A 348 -0.34 -57.70 -36.78
N ALA A 349 -1.65 -57.82 -37.03
CA ALA A 349 -2.68 -57.47 -36.05
C ALA A 349 -2.59 -58.33 -34.78
N ASP A 350 -2.40 -59.65 -34.93
CA ASP A 350 -2.16 -60.59 -33.82
C ASP A 350 -0.94 -60.19 -32.98
N LYS A 351 0.19 -59.87 -33.63
CA LYS A 351 1.41 -59.44 -32.91
C LYS A 351 1.29 -58.07 -32.28
N PHE A 352 0.59 -57.13 -32.91
CA PHE A 352 0.31 -55.82 -32.33
C PHE A 352 -0.56 -55.93 -31.07
N LEU A 353 -1.60 -56.76 -31.11
CA LEU A 353 -2.45 -57.02 -29.95
C LEU A 353 -1.64 -57.70 -28.83
N ALA A 354 -0.81 -58.70 -29.16
CA ALA A 354 0.04 -59.36 -28.18
C ALA A 354 1.04 -58.39 -27.51
N VAL A 355 1.70 -57.52 -28.29
CA VAL A 355 2.59 -56.48 -27.74
C VAL A 355 1.82 -55.50 -26.86
N THR A 356 0.63 -55.08 -27.27
CA THR A 356 -0.22 -54.19 -26.48
C THR A 356 -0.64 -54.83 -25.17
N CYS A 357 -1.06 -56.10 -25.18
CA CYS A 357 -1.39 -56.85 -23.97
C CYS A 357 -0.17 -56.96 -23.02
N ILE A 358 1.03 -57.22 -23.57
CA ILE A 358 2.26 -57.25 -22.78
C ILE A 358 2.56 -55.90 -22.14
N LEU A 359 2.44 -54.79 -22.90
CA LEU A 359 2.62 -53.44 -22.37
C LEU A 359 1.59 -53.11 -21.27
N LEU A 360 0.37 -53.61 -21.39
CA LEU A 360 -0.70 -53.48 -20.39
C LEU A 360 -0.56 -54.48 -19.21
N GLY A 361 0.51 -55.28 -19.17
CA GLY A 361 0.75 -56.26 -18.13
C GLY A 361 -0.14 -57.51 -18.19
N GLN A 362 -0.89 -57.68 -19.28
CA GLN A 362 -1.75 -58.83 -19.53
C GLN A 362 -0.97 -59.87 -20.34
N VAL A 363 -0.25 -60.77 -19.67
CA VAL A 363 0.45 -61.88 -20.32
C VAL A 363 -0.48 -63.09 -20.37
N GLY A 364 -1.05 -63.37 -21.55
CA GLY A 364 -1.89 -64.57 -21.77
C GLY A 364 -1.07 -65.84 -22.01
N GLU A 365 -1.56 -66.99 -21.55
CA GLU A 365 -0.91 -68.29 -21.71
C GLU A 365 -0.88 -68.80 -23.17
N SER A 366 -1.78 -68.30 -24.03
CA SER A 366 -2.00 -68.82 -25.39
C SER A 366 -0.87 -68.51 -26.38
N GLY A 367 0.04 -67.58 -26.08
CA GLY A 367 1.08 -67.14 -27.00
C GLY A 367 2.40 -67.94 -26.98
N GLY A 368 2.63 -68.80 -25.98
CA GLY A 368 3.95 -69.40 -25.68
C GLY A 368 4.68 -70.08 -26.84
N ARG A 369 3.97 -70.58 -27.86
CA ARG A 369 4.56 -71.21 -29.06
C ARG A 369 5.17 -70.20 -30.04
N SER A 370 4.65 -68.98 -30.13
CA SER A 370 5.17 -67.93 -31.04
C SER A 370 6.48 -67.29 -30.55
N TYR A 371 6.91 -67.59 -29.31
CA TYR A 371 7.99 -66.86 -28.62
C TYR A 371 9.28 -67.67 -28.43
N ARG A 372 9.40 -68.84 -29.09
CA ARG A 372 10.55 -69.75 -28.93
C ARG A 372 11.86 -69.26 -29.57
N THR A 373 11.82 -68.23 -30.42
CA THR A 373 13.06 -67.69 -31.00
C THR A 373 13.72 -66.74 -30.01
N VAL A 374 15.03 -66.92 -29.78
CA VAL A 374 15.82 -66.12 -28.82
C VAL A 374 15.67 -64.61 -29.09
N LYS A 375 15.59 -64.21 -30.37
CA LYS A 375 15.42 -62.82 -30.79
C LYS A 375 14.05 -62.25 -30.41
N ALA A 376 12.96 -62.99 -30.65
CA ALA A 376 11.63 -62.56 -30.25
C ALA A 376 11.50 -62.52 -28.72
N GLY A 377 12.06 -63.51 -28.03
CA GLY A 377 12.10 -63.56 -26.56
C GLY A 377 12.80 -62.33 -25.95
N LEU A 378 13.91 -61.88 -26.53
CA LEU A 378 14.62 -60.68 -26.05
C LEU A 378 13.78 -59.41 -26.25
N VAL A 379 13.20 -59.19 -27.44
CA VAL A 379 12.34 -58.03 -27.70
C VAL A 379 11.15 -57.99 -26.73
N LEU A 380 10.51 -59.14 -26.50
CA LEU A 380 9.39 -59.26 -25.58
C LEU A 380 9.80 -59.05 -24.12
N ALA A 381 10.95 -59.58 -23.70
CA ALA A 381 11.49 -59.35 -22.37
C ALA A 381 11.80 -57.87 -22.14
N THR A 382 12.37 -57.18 -23.14
CA THR A 382 12.61 -55.73 -23.08
C THR A 382 11.31 -54.95 -22.98
N LEU A 383 10.30 -55.26 -23.81
CA LEU A 383 8.98 -54.61 -23.75
C LEU A 383 8.26 -54.86 -22.42
N TRP A 384 8.38 -56.08 -21.88
CA TRP A 384 7.78 -56.43 -20.61
C TRP A 384 8.49 -55.74 -19.43
N LEU A 385 9.82 -55.72 -19.39
CA LEU A 385 10.56 -55.05 -18.32
C LEU A 385 10.42 -53.52 -18.39
N LEU A 386 10.66 -52.91 -19.55
CA LEU A 386 10.68 -51.46 -19.68
C LEU A 386 9.29 -50.87 -19.90
N GLY A 387 8.53 -51.44 -20.84
CA GLY A 387 7.22 -50.92 -21.20
C GLY A 387 6.17 -51.21 -20.12
N ASN A 388 6.05 -52.45 -19.68
CA ASN A 388 5.08 -52.80 -18.65
C ASN A 388 5.56 -52.41 -17.25
N LEU A 389 6.67 -52.97 -16.75
CA LEU A 389 7.03 -52.79 -15.34
C LEU A 389 7.46 -51.35 -15.02
N VAL A 390 8.39 -50.77 -15.80
CA VAL A 390 8.86 -49.40 -15.53
C VAL A 390 7.82 -48.37 -15.94
N LEU A 391 7.32 -48.43 -17.18
CA LEU A 391 6.51 -47.36 -17.73
C LEU A 391 5.04 -47.45 -17.29
N MET A 392 4.35 -48.59 -17.48
CA MET A 392 2.93 -48.68 -17.11
C MET A 392 2.72 -48.96 -15.61
N GLY A 393 3.50 -49.87 -15.02
CA GLY A 393 3.35 -50.31 -13.63
C GLY A 393 3.90 -49.33 -12.59
N ASN A 394 4.96 -48.59 -12.91
CA ASN A 394 5.54 -47.62 -11.96
C ASN A 394 5.22 -46.17 -12.36
N LEU A 395 5.63 -45.73 -13.55
CA LEU A 395 5.49 -44.31 -13.94
C LEU A 395 4.02 -43.92 -14.15
N TYR A 396 3.29 -44.65 -15.01
CA TYR A 396 1.88 -44.34 -15.28
C TYR A 396 1.05 -44.48 -14.02
N GLN A 397 1.18 -45.61 -13.30
CA GLN A 397 0.44 -45.85 -12.07
C GLN A 397 0.72 -44.79 -10.99
N GLY A 398 1.98 -44.38 -10.78
CA GLY A 398 2.33 -43.31 -9.85
C GLY A 398 1.76 -41.96 -10.27
N SER A 399 1.90 -41.61 -11.55
CA SER A 399 1.40 -40.36 -12.12
C SER A 399 -0.12 -40.27 -12.09
N ILE A 400 -0.85 -41.35 -12.41
CA ILE A 400 -2.33 -41.34 -12.35
C ILE A 400 -2.83 -41.17 -10.93
N TYR A 401 -2.20 -41.78 -9.92
CA TYR A 401 -2.56 -41.52 -8.53
C TYR A 401 -2.33 -40.05 -8.16
N SER A 402 -1.24 -39.45 -8.63
CA SER A 402 -1.01 -38.02 -8.43
C SER A 402 -2.08 -37.17 -9.14
N CYS A 403 -2.47 -37.50 -10.37
CA CYS A 403 -3.51 -36.78 -11.10
C CYS A 403 -4.89 -36.92 -10.45
N LEU A 404 -5.20 -38.10 -9.88
CA LEU A 404 -6.47 -38.35 -9.20
C LEU A 404 -6.51 -37.69 -7.81
N ALA A 405 -5.39 -37.67 -7.09
CA ALA A 405 -5.32 -37.13 -5.73
C ALA A 405 -5.16 -35.60 -5.70
N VAL A 406 -4.34 -35.03 -6.58
CA VAL A 406 -4.02 -33.61 -6.55
C VAL A 406 -5.12 -32.81 -7.25
N PRO A 407 -5.90 -31.99 -6.52
CA PRO A 407 -6.93 -31.20 -7.15
C PRO A 407 -6.28 -30.07 -7.96
N ILE A 408 -6.82 -29.83 -9.15
CA ILE A 408 -6.35 -28.78 -10.04
C ILE A 408 -6.90 -27.44 -9.52
N PRO A 409 -6.04 -26.48 -9.20
CA PRO A 409 -6.49 -25.15 -8.86
C PRO A 409 -7.21 -24.52 -10.05
N SER A 410 -8.34 -23.85 -9.79
CA SER A 410 -8.89 -22.94 -10.80
C SER A 410 -7.81 -21.95 -11.25
N PRO A 411 -7.70 -21.69 -12.57
CA PRO A 411 -6.73 -20.72 -13.05
C PRO A 411 -7.01 -19.37 -12.37
N VAL A 412 -5.96 -18.57 -12.20
CA VAL A 412 -6.04 -17.18 -11.73
C VAL A 412 -5.09 -16.33 -12.57
N PRO A 413 -5.36 -15.03 -12.79
CA PRO A 413 -4.48 -14.21 -13.61
C PRO A 413 -3.16 -13.99 -12.85
N SER A 414 -2.04 -14.11 -13.56
CA SER A 414 -0.71 -13.97 -12.94
C SER A 414 -0.36 -12.51 -12.64
N GLY A 415 -1.02 -11.57 -13.32
CA GLY A 415 -0.85 -10.14 -13.13
C GLY A 415 -1.93 -9.31 -13.80
N VAL A 416 -1.72 -8.00 -13.81
CA VAL A 416 -2.68 -7.02 -14.33
C VAL A 416 -2.83 -7.08 -15.86
N GLU A 417 -1.79 -7.48 -16.59
CA GLU A 417 -1.85 -7.65 -18.05
C GLU A 417 -2.76 -8.82 -18.44
N ASP A 418 -2.61 -9.96 -17.77
CA ASP A 418 -3.48 -11.14 -17.94
C ASP A 418 -4.92 -10.83 -17.59
N LEU A 419 -5.11 -10.08 -16.51
CA LEU A 419 -6.42 -9.69 -15.99
C LEU A 419 -7.28 -8.98 -17.05
N VAL A 420 -6.68 -8.16 -17.92
CA VAL A 420 -7.39 -7.47 -19.00
C VAL A 420 -7.82 -8.42 -20.12
N ASN A 421 -7.09 -9.51 -20.32
CA ASN A 421 -7.39 -10.50 -21.34
C ASN A 421 -8.35 -11.58 -20.84
N TRP A 422 -8.58 -11.64 -19.54
CA TRP A 422 -9.48 -12.59 -18.91
C TRP A 422 -10.97 -12.25 -19.08
N ASP A 423 -11.79 -13.30 -19.17
CA ASP A 423 -13.24 -13.18 -19.11
C ASP A 423 -13.74 -13.26 -17.66
N ALA A 424 -13.21 -12.35 -16.84
CA ALA A 424 -13.55 -12.21 -15.43
C ALA A 424 -14.19 -10.85 -15.17
N SER A 425 -15.19 -10.80 -14.29
CA SER A 425 -15.75 -9.53 -13.84
C SER A 425 -14.81 -8.89 -12.82
N ILE A 426 -14.35 -7.67 -13.11
CA ILE A 426 -13.52 -6.89 -12.20
C ILE A 426 -14.43 -5.95 -11.42
N ILE A 427 -14.46 -6.11 -10.11
CA ILE A 427 -15.22 -5.26 -9.21
C ILE A 427 -14.22 -4.46 -8.39
N ALA A 428 -14.29 -3.14 -8.47
CA ALA A 428 -13.46 -2.24 -7.68
C ALA A 428 -14.32 -1.63 -6.58
N PRO A 429 -14.57 -2.36 -5.46
CA PRO A 429 -15.34 -1.79 -4.36
C PRO A 429 -14.62 -0.53 -3.89
N ASP A 430 -15.29 0.63 -3.92
CA ASP A 430 -14.76 1.78 -3.23
C ASP A 430 -14.76 1.48 -1.74
N THR A 431 -13.70 1.94 -1.09
CA THR A 431 -13.36 1.60 0.29
C THR A 431 -13.43 2.80 1.20
N ARG A 432 -13.73 3.99 0.66
CA ARG A 432 -13.82 5.20 1.46
C ARG A 432 -15.26 5.66 1.61
N ASP A 433 -15.52 6.26 2.77
CA ASP A 433 -16.81 6.71 3.32
C ASP A 433 -17.58 7.74 2.47
N HIS A 434 -17.27 7.88 1.18
CA HIS A 434 -18.12 8.62 0.28
C HIS A 434 -19.37 7.78 0.01
N VAL A 435 -20.51 8.35 0.39
CA VAL A 435 -21.87 7.78 0.34
C VAL A 435 -22.36 7.55 -1.11
N GLY A 436 -21.45 7.43 -2.08
CA GLY A 436 -21.73 7.25 -3.50
C GLY A 436 -21.36 5.86 -4.01
N ASN A 437 -22.05 5.42 -5.06
CA ASN A 437 -21.70 4.21 -5.83
C ASN A 437 -20.52 4.42 -6.80
N GLU A 438 -19.83 5.55 -6.68
CA GLU A 438 -18.73 5.93 -7.54
C GLU A 438 -17.44 5.25 -7.11
N SER A 439 -16.69 4.70 -8.07
CA SER A 439 -15.39 4.06 -7.80
C SER A 439 -14.27 5.06 -8.07
N TYR A 440 -13.49 5.40 -7.05
CA TYR A 440 -12.32 6.30 -7.18
C TYR A 440 -11.34 5.84 -8.27
N LEU A 441 -11.13 4.52 -8.40
CA LEU A 441 -10.30 3.93 -9.45
C LEU A 441 -10.84 4.23 -10.85
N LEU A 442 -12.16 4.07 -11.04
CA LEU A 442 -12.82 4.24 -12.33
C LEU A 442 -13.00 5.72 -12.72
N ASN A 443 -13.31 6.56 -11.74
CA ASN A 443 -13.74 7.94 -11.97
C ASN A 443 -12.58 8.95 -11.90
N GLN A 444 -11.49 8.64 -11.19
CA GLN A 444 -10.36 9.57 -11.01
C GLN A 444 -9.04 8.98 -11.53
N ILE A 445 -8.59 7.85 -10.97
CA ILE A 445 -7.25 7.31 -11.28
C ILE A 445 -7.12 6.95 -12.76
N ILE A 446 -8.02 6.12 -13.31
CA ILE A 446 -7.92 5.67 -14.70
C ILE A 446 -8.03 6.84 -15.68
N PRO A 447 -9.00 7.77 -15.57
CA PRO A 447 -9.07 8.94 -16.42
C PRO A 447 -7.81 9.82 -16.37
N GLU A 448 -7.25 10.05 -15.18
CA GLU A 448 -6.02 10.83 -15.00
C GLU A 448 -4.81 10.12 -15.63
N LEU A 449 -4.67 8.80 -15.45
CA LEU A 449 -3.63 8.02 -16.10
C LEU A 449 -3.79 8.04 -17.63
N ILE A 450 -5.03 7.99 -18.14
CA ILE A 450 -5.29 8.09 -19.59
C ILE A 450 -4.90 9.48 -20.13
N SER A 451 -5.23 10.55 -19.42
CA SER A 451 -4.92 11.93 -19.85
C SER A 451 -3.42 12.24 -19.80
N THR A 452 -2.72 11.73 -18.78
CA THR A 452 -1.27 11.93 -18.59
C THR A 452 -0.40 10.97 -19.39
N SER A 453 -0.93 9.82 -19.84
CA SER A 453 -0.19 8.79 -20.59
C SER A 453 0.30 9.18 -21.99
N GLY A 454 0.26 10.47 -22.37
CA GLY A 454 0.34 11.00 -23.75
C GLY A 454 1.49 10.47 -24.64
N GLN A 455 2.51 9.83 -24.09
CA GLN A 455 3.63 9.26 -24.83
C GLN A 455 3.57 7.73 -25.02
N ASN A 456 2.72 6.98 -24.32
CA ASN A 456 2.68 5.50 -24.40
C ASN A 456 1.31 4.98 -24.90
N PRO A 457 1.14 4.76 -26.22
CA PRO A 457 -0.14 4.30 -26.79
C PRO A 457 -0.52 2.88 -26.32
N ARG A 458 0.47 2.01 -26.03
CA ARG A 458 0.23 0.65 -25.50
C ARG A 458 -0.40 0.72 -24.12
N PHE A 459 0.12 1.57 -23.23
CA PHE A 459 -0.43 1.76 -21.89
C PHE A 459 -1.83 2.38 -21.93
N ARG A 460 -2.05 3.38 -22.80
CA ARG A 460 -3.40 3.97 -22.99
C ARG A 460 -4.42 2.95 -23.49
N LYS A 461 -4.04 2.08 -24.45
CA LYS A 461 -4.90 0.98 -24.94
C LYS A 461 -5.21 -0.01 -23.82
N PHE A 462 -4.19 -0.37 -23.03
CA PHE A 462 -4.35 -1.20 -21.84
C PHE A 462 -5.36 -0.58 -20.86
N LEU A 463 -5.21 0.69 -20.49
CA LEU A 463 -6.11 1.38 -19.54
C LEU A 463 -7.54 1.46 -20.04
N LYS A 464 -7.77 1.76 -21.33
CA LYS A 464 -9.12 1.77 -21.91
C LYS A 464 -9.77 0.38 -21.87
N LYS A 465 -9.02 -0.66 -22.24
CA LYS A 465 -9.52 -2.04 -22.19
C LYS A 465 -9.81 -2.47 -20.75
N PHE A 466 -8.93 -2.13 -19.82
CA PHE A 466 -9.13 -2.35 -18.40
C PHE A 466 -10.36 -1.63 -17.84
N GLN A 467 -10.54 -0.34 -18.18
CA GLN A 467 -11.70 0.45 -17.77
C GLN A 467 -13.02 -0.21 -18.19
N SER A 468 -13.10 -0.73 -19.43
CA SER A 468 -14.30 -1.41 -19.93
C SER A 468 -14.62 -2.74 -19.24
N LYS A 469 -13.66 -3.34 -18.54
CA LYS A 469 -13.83 -4.61 -17.79
C LYS A 469 -14.25 -4.37 -16.33
N ILE A 470 -14.06 -3.16 -15.81
CA ILE A 470 -14.47 -2.80 -14.45
C ILE A 470 -15.99 -2.63 -14.43
N SER A 471 -16.65 -3.47 -13.64
CA SER A 471 -18.06 -3.35 -13.34
C SER A 471 -18.26 -2.41 -12.14
N PRO A 472 -19.16 -1.42 -12.21
CA PRO A 472 -19.49 -0.61 -11.06
C PRO A 472 -20.08 -1.48 -9.95
N ARG A 473 -19.90 -1.07 -8.70
CA ARG A 473 -20.48 -1.77 -7.56
C ARG A 473 -21.98 -1.51 -7.53
N THR A 474 -22.76 -2.50 -7.97
CA THR A 474 -24.23 -2.50 -7.87
C THR A 474 -24.70 -3.50 -6.81
N ASN A 475 -25.93 -3.36 -6.32
CA ASN A 475 -26.53 -4.34 -5.39
C ASN A 475 -26.51 -5.77 -5.95
N GLU A 476 -26.68 -5.91 -7.27
CA GLU A 476 -26.60 -7.20 -7.97
C GLU A 476 -25.19 -7.81 -7.90
N THR A 477 -24.14 -7.02 -8.13
CA THR A 477 -22.75 -7.50 -8.01
C THR A 477 -22.43 -7.95 -6.58
N VAL A 478 -22.89 -7.21 -5.57
CA VAL A 478 -22.73 -7.56 -4.16
C VAL A 478 -23.50 -8.84 -3.84
N HIS A 479 -24.74 -8.97 -4.31
CA HIS A 479 -25.54 -10.19 -4.14
C HIS A 479 -24.87 -11.40 -4.80
N LYS A 480 -24.32 -11.23 -6.01
CA LYS A 480 -23.59 -12.28 -6.74
C LYS A 480 -22.33 -12.73 -5.99
N ILE A 481 -21.54 -11.80 -5.45
CA ILE A 481 -20.38 -12.12 -4.60
C ILE A 481 -20.84 -12.87 -3.35
N ASN A 482 -21.83 -12.35 -2.64
CA ASN A 482 -22.33 -12.96 -1.41
C ASN A 482 -22.86 -14.37 -1.66
N LYS A 483 -23.63 -14.56 -2.73
CA LYS A 483 -24.12 -15.86 -3.17
C LYS A 483 -22.96 -16.82 -3.46
N MET A 484 -21.98 -16.40 -4.25
CA MET A 484 -20.80 -17.22 -4.57
C MET A 484 -20.01 -17.64 -3.32
N LEU A 485 -19.89 -16.74 -2.34
CA LEU A 485 -19.15 -16.99 -1.09
C LEU A 485 -19.88 -17.95 -0.14
N HIS A 486 -21.22 -17.85 -0.04
CA HIS A 486 -22.01 -18.69 0.87
C HIS A 486 -22.43 -20.02 0.25
N GLU A 487 -22.40 -20.14 -1.07
CA GLU A 487 -22.81 -21.36 -1.75
C GLU A 487 -21.74 -22.45 -1.63
N THR A 488 -22.08 -23.50 -0.90
CA THR A 488 -21.28 -24.73 -0.68
C THR A 488 -21.31 -25.69 -1.87
N SER A 489 -22.12 -25.40 -2.90
CA SER A 489 -22.26 -26.27 -4.07
C SER A 489 -20.97 -26.32 -4.91
N SER A 490 -20.78 -27.45 -5.60
CA SER A 490 -19.74 -27.64 -6.62
C SER A 490 -19.99 -26.84 -7.91
N ARG A 491 -21.03 -25.99 -7.93
CA ARG A 491 -21.35 -25.16 -9.10
C ARG A 491 -20.17 -24.27 -9.45
N ARG A 492 -19.81 -24.32 -10.73
CA ARG A 492 -18.73 -23.51 -11.31
C ARG A 492 -19.24 -22.10 -11.54
N TYR A 493 -18.58 -21.15 -10.89
CA TYR A 493 -18.74 -19.73 -11.12
C TYR A 493 -17.57 -19.19 -11.95
N PRO A 494 -17.80 -18.20 -12.84
CA PRO A 494 -16.70 -17.45 -13.42
C PRO A 494 -15.92 -16.74 -12.30
N PRO A 495 -14.58 -16.64 -12.40
CA PRO A 495 -13.77 -15.99 -11.38
C PRO A 495 -14.19 -14.51 -11.23
N ILE A 496 -14.25 -14.05 -9.99
CA ILE A 496 -14.51 -12.65 -9.66
C ILE A 496 -13.22 -12.02 -9.18
N ILE A 497 -12.88 -10.86 -9.72
CA ILE A 497 -11.67 -10.13 -9.35
C ILE A 497 -12.08 -8.92 -8.54
N LEU A 498 -11.55 -8.79 -7.31
CA LEU A 498 -11.83 -7.66 -6.45
C LEU A 498 -10.61 -6.76 -6.32
N MET A 499 -10.73 -5.51 -6.74
CA MET A 499 -9.67 -4.51 -6.66
C MET A 499 -9.86 -3.56 -5.50
N MET A 500 -8.92 -3.54 -4.56
CA MET A 500 -9.02 -2.70 -3.37
C MET A 500 -7.63 -2.37 -2.82
N SER A 501 -7.56 -1.50 -1.82
CA SER A 501 -6.29 -1.17 -1.16
C SER A 501 -5.70 -2.38 -0.44
N GLU A 502 -4.37 -2.46 -0.36
CA GLU A 502 -3.67 -3.62 0.20
C GLU A 502 -4.11 -3.97 1.65
N GLY A 503 -4.32 -2.95 2.49
CA GLY A 503 -4.75 -3.13 3.87
C GLY A 503 -6.08 -3.89 3.98
N LEU A 504 -7.02 -3.59 3.09
CA LEU A 504 -8.34 -4.22 3.05
C LEU A 504 -8.32 -5.61 2.42
N GLN A 505 -7.42 -5.86 1.46
CA GLN A 505 -7.27 -7.21 0.87
C GLN A 505 -6.94 -8.24 1.93
N LYS A 506 -6.00 -7.93 2.85
CA LYS A 506 -5.60 -8.86 3.91
C LYS A 506 -6.80 -9.26 4.78
N GLN A 507 -7.67 -8.31 5.11
CA GLN A 507 -8.90 -8.60 5.85
C GLN A 507 -9.92 -9.35 5.02
N MET A 508 -10.15 -8.93 3.77
CA MET A 508 -11.14 -9.56 2.91
C MET A 508 -10.79 -11.03 2.65
N VAL A 509 -9.51 -11.33 2.45
CA VAL A 509 -9.02 -12.71 2.33
C VAL A 509 -9.32 -13.52 3.59
N ARG A 510 -9.12 -12.95 4.79
CA ARG A 510 -9.46 -13.64 6.06
C ARG A 510 -10.97 -13.88 6.19
N ILE A 511 -11.79 -12.88 5.87
CA ILE A 511 -13.26 -12.98 5.90
C ILE A 511 -13.73 -14.08 4.94
N MET A 512 -13.31 -14.00 3.68
CA MET A 512 -13.75 -14.95 2.66
C MET A 512 -13.31 -16.38 2.94
N ARG A 513 -12.14 -16.58 3.55
CA ARG A 513 -11.65 -17.92 3.96
C ARG A 513 -12.52 -18.57 5.04
N ILE A 514 -13.11 -17.77 5.95
CA ILE A 514 -13.97 -18.31 7.01
C ILE A 514 -15.41 -18.50 6.52
N ILE A 515 -15.89 -17.63 5.64
CA ILE A 515 -17.25 -17.68 5.10
C ILE A 515 -17.47 -18.92 4.22
N GLY A 516 -16.51 -19.29 3.38
CA GLY A 516 -16.76 -20.34 2.40
C GLY A 516 -15.53 -21.06 1.85
N ASN A 517 -15.82 -22.08 1.04
CA ASN A 517 -14.83 -23.00 0.47
C ASN A 517 -14.21 -22.49 -0.84
N ARG A 518 -14.37 -21.20 -1.16
CA ARG A 518 -13.85 -20.63 -2.41
C ARG A 518 -12.35 -20.40 -2.28
N ARG A 519 -11.62 -20.62 -3.38
CA ARG A 519 -10.19 -20.33 -3.42
C ARG A 519 -10.00 -18.83 -3.59
N ILE A 520 -9.30 -18.22 -2.66
CA ILE A 520 -8.96 -16.78 -2.71
C ILE A 520 -7.47 -16.65 -2.93
N THR A 521 -7.09 -16.12 -4.09
CA THR A 521 -5.69 -15.88 -4.44
C THR A 521 -5.41 -14.39 -4.50
N ARG A 522 -4.40 -13.93 -3.75
CA ARG A 522 -3.95 -12.55 -3.81
C ARG A 522 -2.92 -12.41 -4.93
N ASN A 523 -3.02 -11.35 -5.73
CA ASN A 523 -1.97 -11.02 -6.67
C ASN A 523 -0.67 -10.67 -5.93
N ILE A 524 0.42 -11.32 -6.32
CA ILE A 524 1.75 -11.08 -5.74
C ILE A 524 2.46 -9.93 -6.47
N GLY A 525 2.13 -9.71 -7.74
CA GLY A 525 2.70 -8.61 -8.53
C GLY A 525 2.15 -7.24 -8.15
N ASP A 526 2.88 -6.20 -8.52
CA ASP A 526 2.43 -4.82 -8.38
C ASP A 526 1.42 -4.45 -9.47
N THR A 527 0.58 -3.46 -9.16
CA THR A 527 -0.29 -2.82 -10.15
C THR A 527 0.16 -1.38 -10.38
N PRO A 528 -0.15 -0.77 -11.55
CA PRO A 528 0.14 0.63 -11.78
C PRO A 528 -0.82 1.58 -11.03
N PHE A 529 -1.80 1.04 -10.29
CA PHE A 529 -2.85 1.83 -9.65
C PHE A 529 -2.43 2.17 -8.22
N ARG A 530 -2.01 3.42 -8.03
CA ARG A 530 -1.63 3.96 -6.72
C ARG A 530 -2.45 5.22 -6.45
N THR A 531 -2.87 5.39 -5.21
CA THR A 531 -3.44 6.64 -4.71
C THR A 531 -2.47 7.33 -3.78
N LEU A 532 -2.49 8.66 -3.81
CA LEU A 532 -1.78 9.51 -2.87
C LEU A 532 -2.73 9.89 -1.75
N ASP A 533 -2.43 9.45 -0.54
CA ASP A 533 -3.13 9.87 0.65
C ASP A 533 -2.33 10.90 1.40
N PHE A 534 -2.91 12.07 1.57
CA PHE A 534 -2.35 13.10 2.42
C PHE A 534 -3.00 13.02 3.79
N GLN A 535 -2.19 12.77 4.83
CA GLN A 535 -2.59 13.03 6.21
C GLN A 535 -2.33 14.49 6.51
N LEU A 536 -3.42 15.22 6.71
CA LEU A 536 -3.41 16.67 6.80
C LEU A 536 -3.92 17.12 8.17
N GLY A 537 -3.62 18.36 8.51
CA GLY A 537 -4.34 19.11 9.53
C GLY A 537 -4.31 20.59 9.21
N ASP A 538 -5.12 21.36 9.91
CA ASP A 538 -5.10 22.81 9.74
C ASP A 538 -3.74 23.35 10.22
N LYS A 539 -3.15 24.20 9.39
CA LYS A 539 -1.85 24.82 9.65
C LYS A 539 -1.97 25.78 10.83
N SER A 540 -1.31 25.45 11.93
CA SER A 540 -1.33 26.19 13.20
C SER A 540 -0.10 25.85 14.04
N LEU A 541 0.07 26.51 15.20
CA LEU A 541 1.25 26.34 16.06
C LEU A 541 1.44 24.87 16.48
N LEU A 542 0.32 24.15 16.61
CA LEU A 542 0.28 22.74 16.93
C LEU A 542 0.94 21.88 15.85
N SER A 543 0.89 22.27 14.56
CA SER A 543 1.29 21.38 13.46
C SER A 543 2.73 20.88 13.57
N SER A 544 3.68 21.71 13.99
CA SER A 544 5.08 21.28 14.13
C SER A 544 5.28 20.29 15.29
N TYR A 545 4.60 20.49 16.42
CA TYR A 545 4.59 19.53 17.53
C TYR A 545 3.92 18.23 17.13
N PHE A 546 2.81 18.33 16.43
CA PHE A 546 2.02 17.20 15.98
C PHE A 546 2.80 16.35 14.98
N ALA A 547 3.48 16.97 14.01
CA ALA A 547 4.35 16.29 13.04
C ALA A 547 5.48 15.53 13.73
N LYS A 548 6.16 16.17 14.69
CA LYS A 548 7.25 15.55 15.46
C LYS A 548 6.77 14.32 16.23
N GLU A 549 5.64 14.43 16.93
CA GLU A 549 5.10 13.32 17.71
C GLU A 549 4.51 12.22 16.83
N TRP A 550 3.86 12.58 15.72
CA TRP A 550 3.36 11.61 14.74
C TRP A 550 4.49 10.72 14.22
N VAL A 551 5.61 11.33 13.83
CA VAL A 551 6.81 10.59 13.38
C VAL A 551 7.29 9.65 14.49
N ARG A 552 7.40 10.14 15.73
CA ARG A 552 7.81 9.32 16.88
C ARG A 552 6.88 8.13 17.13
N LEU A 553 5.56 8.32 17.08
CA LEU A 553 4.58 7.26 17.28
C LEU A 553 4.63 6.21 16.16
N ARG A 554 4.89 6.64 14.93
CA ARG A 554 5.05 5.77 13.77
C ARG A 554 6.34 4.96 13.84
N GLU A 555 7.46 5.62 14.18
CA GLU A 555 8.76 4.94 14.38
C GLU A 555 8.70 3.93 15.52
N ALA A 556 7.89 4.19 16.56
CA ALA A 556 7.61 3.24 17.63
C ALA A 556 6.65 2.09 17.23
N GLY A 557 6.10 2.10 16.00
CA GLY A 557 5.16 1.09 15.51
C GLY A 557 3.75 1.15 16.12
N LEU A 558 3.42 2.19 16.90
CA LEU A 558 2.12 2.30 17.57
C LEU A 558 0.98 2.54 16.58
N THR A 559 1.21 3.33 15.54
CA THR A 559 0.22 3.58 14.47
C THR A 559 -0.17 2.28 13.76
N GLN A 560 0.81 1.47 13.36
CA GLN A 560 0.56 0.17 12.73
C GLN A 560 -0.20 -0.80 13.66
N LYS A 561 0.08 -0.73 14.97
CA LYS A 561 -0.64 -1.53 15.98
C LYS A 561 -2.10 -1.09 16.09
N TRP A 562 -2.39 0.20 16.13
CA TRP A 562 -3.76 0.72 16.16
C TRP A 562 -4.52 0.43 14.87
N ASP A 563 -3.87 0.56 13.71
CA ASP A 563 -4.44 0.12 12.43
C ASP A 563 -4.84 -1.35 12.52
N SER A 564 -3.94 -2.21 13.00
CA SER A 564 -4.22 -3.64 13.16
C SER A 564 -5.40 -3.91 14.11
N VAL A 565 -5.48 -3.19 15.24
CA VAL A 565 -6.59 -3.31 16.21
C VAL A 565 -7.92 -2.88 15.59
N LEU A 566 -7.96 -1.75 14.86
CA LEU A 566 -9.17 -1.31 14.16
C LEU A 566 -9.60 -2.35 13.14
N LEU A 567 -8.66 -2.87 12.35
CA LEU A 567 -8.91 -3.86 11.33
C LEU A 567 -9.43 -5.18 11.95
N ILE A 568 -8.89 -5.61 13.09
CA ILE A 568 -9.37 -6.77 13.83
C ILE A 568 -10.78 -6.50 14.38
N SER A 569 -11.03 -5.34 14.98
CA SER A 569 -12.34 -4.96 15.51
C SER A 569 -13.42 -4.99 14.40
N PHE A 570 -13.13 -4.40 13.25
CA PHE A 570 -14.02 -4.41 12.08
C PHE A 570 -14.31 -5.83 11.58
N PHE A 571 -13.25 -6.64 11.47
CA PHE A 571 -13.35 -8.04 11.06
C PHE A 571 -14.25 -8.84 12.02
N LEU A 572 -13.96 -8.79 13.32
CA LEU A 572 -14.73 -9.51 14.34
C LEU A 572 -16.19 -9.04 14.41
N ARG A 573 -16.44 -7.75 14.22
CA ARG A 573 -17.81 -7.19 14.21
C ARG A 573 -18.60 -7.72 13.02
N THR A 574 -17.99 -7.71 11.84
CA THR A 574 -18.58 -8.26 10.61
C THR A 574 -18.92 -9.74 10.80
N MET A 575 -17.98 -10.53 11.32
CA MET A 575 -18.18 -11.97 11.55
C MET A 575 -19.29 -12.26 12.57
N LYS A 576 -19.35 -11.50 13.67
CA LYS A 576 -20.40 -11.62 14.69
C LYS A 576 -21.79 -11.34 14.11
N ILE A 577 -21.92 -10.28 13.30
CA ILE A 577 -23.20 -9.85 12.73
C ILE A 577 -23.67 -10.82 11.63
N GLN A 578 -22.75 -11.29 10.78
CA GLN A 578 -23.12 -12.03 9.57
C GLN A 578 -23.21 -13.55 9.77
N LEU A 579 -22.37 -14.15 10.61
CA LEU A 579 -22.22 -15.62 10.66
C LEU A 579 -22.53 -16.24 12.02
N GLY A 580 -22.91 -15.44 13.02
CA GLY A 580 -23.27 -15.93 14.36
C GLY A 580 -22.07 -16.27 15.26
N LYS A 581 -22.35 -16.93 16.40
CA LYS A 581 -21.39 -17.10 17.50
C LYS A 581 -20.27 -18.11 17.21
N GLU A 582 -20.55 -19.18 16.45
CA GLU A 582 -19.57 -20.24 16.18
C GLU A 582 -18.42 -19.73 15.32
N LYS A 583 -18.74 -19.13 14.18
CA LYS A 583 -17.76 -18.51 13.27
C LYS A 583 -17.06 -17.30 13.86
N TYR A 584 -17.67 -16.64 14.85
CA TYR A 584 -17.01 -15.57 15.58
C TYR A 584 -15.79 -16.08 16.36
N PHE A 585 -15.87 -17.24 17.04
CA PHE A 585 -14.74 -17.77 17.78
C PHE A 585 -13.60 -18.19 16.85
N GLU A 586 -13.93 -18.84 15.72
CA GLU A 586 -12.96 -19.12 14.65
C GLU A 586 -12.29 -17.82 14.15
N ALA A 587 -13.07 -16.76 13.94
CA ALA A 587 -12.55 -15.46 13.56
C ALA A 587 -11.60 -14.85 14.62
N VAL A 588 -11.91 -14.99 15.91
CA VAL A 588 -11.01 -14.57 17.00
C VAL A 588 -9.68 -15.33 16.91
N GLN A 589 -9.70 -16.64 16.68
CA GLN A 589 -8.49 -17.44 16.50
C GLN A 589 -7.67 -16.97 15.29
N TYR A 590 -8.31 -16.65 14.16
CA TYR A 590 -7.62 -16.08 12.98
C TYR A 590 -7.11 -14.65 13.16
N ALA A 591 -7.78 -13.86 14.01
CA ALA A 591 -7.41 -12.47 14.24
C ALA A 591 -6.18 -12.33 15.12
N PHE A 592 -6.11 -13.11 16.20
CA PHE A 592 -5.04 -13.05 17.19
C PHE A 592 -4.01 -14.17 17.05
N GLY A 593 -4.42 -15.31 16.52
CA GLY A 593 -3.54 -16.41 16.19
C GLY A 593 -3.09 -16.35 14.74
N SER A 594 -2.00 -17.04 14.46
CA SER A 594 -1.74 -17.58 13.12
C SER A 594 -2.11 -19.05 13.18
N PRO A 595 -3.42 -19.41 13.20
CA PRO A 595 -3.79 -20.81 13.20
C PRO A 595 -3.09 -21.43 12.01
N ARG A 596 -2.27 -22.46 12.25
CA ARG A 596 -1.68 -23.23 11.16
C ARG A 596 -2.89 -23.72 10.37
N MET A 597 -3.04 -23.22 9.14
CA MET A 597 -4.05 -23.78 8.25
C MET A 597 -3.77 -25.27 8.23
N PHE A 598 -4.75 -26.08 8.66
CA PHE A 598 -4.60 -27.53 8.63
C PHE A 598 -4.14 -27.87 7.23
N ALA A 599 -2.92 -28.42 7.12
CA ALA A 599 -2.41 -28.87 5.84
C ALA A 599 -3.37 -29.96 5.41
N GLN A 600 -4.26 -29.62 4.47
CA GLN A 600 -5.17 -30.59 3.91
C GLN A 600 -4.30 -31.44 2.99
N PHE A 601 -3.90 -32.61 3.48
CA PHE A 601 -3.23 -33.61 2.68
C PHE A 601 -4.25 -34.17 1.70
N TYR A 602 -4.19 -33.68 0.46
CA TYR A 602 -5.08 -34.13 -0.60
C TYR A 602 -4.83 -35.61 -0.94
N GLU A 603 -3.66 -36.14 -0.61
CA GLU A 603 -3.33 -37.56 -0.75
C GLU A 603 -4.22 -38.45 0.13
N ALA A 604 -4.76 -37.93 1.24
CA ALA A 604 -5.67 -38.67 2.11
C ALA A 604 -7.14 -38.61 1.65
N THR A 605 -7.46 -37.79 0.64
CA THR A 605 -8.84 -37.70 0.13
C THR A 605 -9.15 -38.90 -0.76
N GLN A 606 -10.26 -39.56 -0.50
CA GLN A 606 -10.70 -40.71 -1.28
C GLN A 606 -11.05 -40.27 -2.70
N VAL A 607 -10.58 -41.01 -3.71
CA VAL A 607 -10.93 -40.77 -5.11
C VAL A 607 -12.42 -41.05 -5.30
N SER A 608 -13.18 -40.03 -5.72
CA SER A 608 -14.60 -40.18 -5.98
C SER A 608 -14.85 -41.09 -7.19
N VAL A 609 -15.91 -41.92 -7.12
CA VAL A 609 -16.38 -42.77 -8.22
C VAL A 609 -16.69 -41.94 -9.48
N GLU A 610 -17.10 -40.68 -9.31
CA GLU A 610 -17.36 -39.75 -10.42
C GLU A 610 -16.14 -39.55 -11.32
N LEU A 611 -14.92 -39.61 -10.78
CA LEU A 611 -13.69 -39.50 -11.57
C LEU A 611 -13.48 -40.71 -12.47
N ILE A 612 -13.85 -41.90 -12.02
CA ILE A 612 -13.64 -43.17 -12.72
C ILE A 612 -14.82 -43.49 -13.65
N HIS A 613 -15.95 -42.81 -13.46
CA HIS A 613 -17.16 -42.98 -14.26
C HIS A 613 -16.92 -43.07 -15.79
N PRO A 614 -16.06 -42.25 -16.43
CA PRO A 614 -15.82 -42.32 -17.88
C PRO A 614 -15.23 -43.63 -18.39
N VAL A 615 -14.57 -44.42 -17.53
CA VAL A 615 -13.98 -45.71 -17.91
C VAL A 615 -15.07 -46.75 -18.17
N PHE A 616 -16.19 -46.72 -17.42
CA PHE A 616 -17.25 -47.71 -17.57
C PHE A 616 -17.94 -47.67 -18.95
N PRO A 617 -18.32 -46.50 -19.51
CA PRO A 617 -18.81 -46.41 -20.88
C PRO A 617 -17.80 -46.91 -21.92
N ILE A 618 -16.50 -46.64 -21.75
CA ILE A 618 -15.46 -47.13 -22.69
C ILE A 618 -15.44 -48.66 -22.68
N CYS A 619 -15.41 -49.28 -21.48
CA CYS A 619 -15.51 -50.73 -21.35
C CYS A 619 -16.81 -51.26 -21.97
N GLY A 620 -17.94 -50.60 -21.75
CA GLY A 620 -19.23 -50.98 -22.33
C GLY A 620 -19.23 -50.93 -23.87
N ILE A 621 -18.66 -49.88 -24.47
CA ILE A 621 -18.51 -49.75 -25.93
C ILE A 621 -17.61 -50.88 -26.46
N MET A 622 -16.48 -51.15 -25.82
CA MET A 622 -15.58 -52.23 -26.24
C MET A 622 -16.24 -53.61 -26.17
N MET A 623 -16.98 -53.90 -25.10
CA MET A 623 -17.77 -55.13 -24.99
C MET A 623 -18.83 -55.22 -26.09
N GLY A 624 -19.55 -54.13 -26.35
CA GLY A 624 -20.55 -54.06 -27.41
C GLY A 624 -19.96 -54.33 -28.80
N LEU A 625 -18.81 -53.70 -29.12
CA LEU A 625 -18.08 -53.95 -30.36
C LEU A 625 -17.64 -55.42 -30.48
N GLY A 626 -17.13 -56.00 -29.40
CA GLY A 626 -16.76 -57.42 -29.36
C GLY A 626 -17.94 -58.34 -29.69
N VAL A 627 -19.13 -58.07 -29.12
CA VAL A 627 -20.35 -58.82 -29.42
C VAL A 627 -20.74 -58.68 -30.90
N VAL A 628 -20.67 -57.47 -31.46
CA VAL A 628 -20.96 -57.24 -32.89
C VAL A 628 -20.02 -58.04 -33.79
N VAL A 629 -18.71 -58.05 -33.49
CA VAL A 629 -17.73 -58.83 -34.26
C VAL A 629 -18.06 -60.32 -34.21
N VAL A 630 -18.37 -60.87 -33.04
CA VAL A 630 -18.77 -62.29 -32.88
C VAL A 630 -20.03 -62.62 -33.68
N ILE A 631 -21.03 -61.72 -33.69
CA ILE A 631 -22.25 -61.89 -34.47
C ILE A 631 -21.92 -61.88 -35.97
N MET A 632 -21.09 -60.94 -36.44
CA MET A 632 -20.68 -60.85 -37.84
C MET A 632 -19.90 -62.09 -38.30
N GLU A 633 -18.99 -62.61 -37.47
CA GLU A 633 -18.25 -63.84 -37.77
C GLU A 633 -19.18 -65.05 -37.87
N LYS A 634 -20.10 -65.22 -36.92
CA LYS A 634 -21.10 -66.30 -36.98
C LYS A 634 -22.00 -66.17 -38.20
N TRP A 635 -22.46 -64.97 -38.51
CA TRP A 635 -23.33 -64.74 -39.67
C TRP A 635 -22.62 -65.04 -40.99
N LYS A 636 -21.35 -64.63 -41.11
CA LYS A 636 -20.50 -64.97 -42.26
C LYS A 636 -20.30 -66.48 -42.40
N ASN A 637 -20.04 -67.18 -41.30
CA ASN A 637 -19.87 -68.64 -41.30
C ASN A 637 -21.16 -69.38 -41.70
N VAL A 638 -22.32 -68.91 -41.23
CA VAL A 638 -23.63 -69.47 -41.62
C VAL A 638 -23.90 -69.24 -43.11
N HIS A 639 -23.59 -68.04 -43.64
CA HIS A 639 -23.74 -67.79 -45.08
C HIS A 639 -22.80 -68.61 -45.95
N LEU A 640 -21.57 -68.87 -45.50
CA LEU A 640 -20.62 -69.75 -46.20
C LEU A 640 -21.10 -71.21 -46.20
N LEU A 641 -21.74 -71.67 -45.12
CA LEU A 641 -22.32 -73.01 -45.03
C LEU A 641 -23.57 -73.18 -45.88
N ASN A 642 -24.37 -72.13 -46.07
CA ASN A 642 -25.58 -72.18 -46.91
C ASN A 642 -25.30 -71.95 -48.41
N GLY A 643 -24.09 -71.54 -48.77
CA GLY A 643 -23.64 -71.35 -50.16
C GLY A 643 -22.83 -72.51 -50.74
N GLN A 644 -22.58 -73.55 -49.93
CA GLN A 644 -22.09 -74.87 -50.35
C GLN A 644 -23.26 -75.84 -50.42
#